data_AF-A0A6C0JQ07-F1
#
_entry.id   AF-A0A6C0JQ07-F1
#
_cell.length_a   1.000
_cell.length_b   1.000
_cell.length_c   1.000
_cell.angle_alpha   90.00
_cell.angle_beta   90.00
_cell.angle_gamma   90.00
#
_symmetry.space_group_name_H-M   'P 1'
#
loop_
_entity.id
_entity.type
_entity.pdbx_description
1 polymer ?
#
loop_
_entity_poly.entity_id
_entity_poly.type
_entity_poly.pdbx_seq_one_letter_code
_entity_poly.pdbx_strand_id
1 'polypeptide(L)'
;MKITLKNFRCYENETFDFGENGITLLSGSSGAGKCMGKDTIILMYDGTRKKIQDIKEGDLIMGDDSTPRSVLSTCKGEDMMYEVIPTKGRPYIVNSKHILTLKGNRPCYNFRKNRNKWVVRYMKNSVLKSKQFDGQDDAYDFYQSLEKEPINDICIEDYLKLGKTNQRYNYTFHVGVDFEEKSVLLDPYLLGIWLGDGTSKESSITSVDDDLIDYIKEILIKYDLCLRKNKITYTIINSEESTDISHSNTSGEQGVFFNRGHWVAQWKENGKIKGKYFSVKKNGEKAKVLAIEYIKTKELIPKKRRNYFTDTLKKLKLWGNKHIPHVYKTNSRENRLKLLAGLIDTDGYVYKNTIEICQKRKQLAEDIEYLALSLGFMAVFKQIEKICTNTGVTGIYYQVTIFGENLNDIPTIIKYKKLHQRCQTKRATVHGFKVNKIGLGDYYGFELDGNGRYLMGDFKVTHNTSILLGIYFALFGTGSKLAMYGKSSCTVTLEFDGMTITRSKRPNRLVVNSIYEDDAGQSVIDKKFGDSFKTTGYISQNASDSFILMSPIEKLGFLEKFAFQDINLSRVKKRCKDLIKERNENLLKTTSQLEMATLMLEELSEPEKIEFPLKCSKKNRAKAINNETIRSKNTCTLIKRYKKKIVSLQKELHSLQVLNAQITSKKDSLDSIVEKLADMSLEESTIEYDGDEKLQEYQDQLSILISLRELTLLQERYDEDVLRLENMKENEKVDKDEKIKSIEDSIWQEYTKNDCMATIKDYQQIIKDLEKLDDLKTDLDRYVVDEDQLAKYIEELAAAKDTIEEKKKLLDKLEMQQEIFQCPSCSVQLRFQDDDLQILENSITTEIHEQEDIDMVSNEIDKLKRKIRSLESSIPIKQNKLERHKELSKSIQLITEQYEEIPDLSEMKKDLEYIRSYKSSQEELDRQLTDLKSNDSYSSTISSFEKSLRKQALKIKGLKKENKKYDKDIDEEELRLNIITQKRNKEKLESFSQETRKLNSEKITYEKDIKSCTEEHTEKYKKIRDVSTLEGKIQINLSELSALEKKQEEHRVNVENIEKYQEYKKALDTYNSWSTKIETLKKEEIECRKLYASATLLKEKILEAESIAMLNVISSINTHTQGYLEAFFPDNPISVKLVPFKETKSGKTVKRKPQINLEIEYKGMEADINMLSGGELSRVILSFALALGEMFNTPMMLLDECTASLDQELTGVVMDGIRELFSGKLVLIIAHQVVKGQFDKVIQIGTKD
;
A
#
# COMPACT_ATOMS: atom_id res chain seq x y z
N MET A 1 -35.75 12.99 34.49
CA MET A 1 -34.64 13.46 33.64
C MET A 1 -34.59 14.97 33.60
N LYS A 2 -33.48 15.58 34.02
CA LYS A 2 -33.21 17.01 33.83
C LYS A 2 -31.87 17.18 33.15
N ILE A 3 -31.78 18.04 32.14
CA ILE A 3 -30.51 18.46 31.56
C ILE A 3 -30.27 19.93 31.86
N THR A 4 -29.13 20.24 32.47
CA THR A 4 -28.62 21.60 32.65
C THR A 4 -27.49 21.83 31.65
N LEU A 5 -27.72 22.77 30.74
CA LEU A 5 -26.83 23.14 29.65
C LEU A 5 -26.11 24.44 30.01
N LYS A 6 -24.87 24.32 30.51
CA LYS A 6 -24.06 25.45 30.99
C LYS A 6 -22.89 25.74 30.05
N ASN A 7 -22.89 26.94 29.48
CA ASN A 7 -22.05 27.34 28.36
C ASN A 7 -22.07 26.30 27.21
N PHE A 8 -23.24 25.75 26.88
CA PHE A 8 -23.38 24.66 25.90
C PHE A 8 -24.10 25.15 24.64
N ARG A 9 -23.35 25.27 23.54
CA ARG A 9 -23.76 25.75 22.20
C ARG A 9 -24.39 27.14 22.17
N CYS A 10 -25.68 27.24 22.49
CA CYS A 10 -26.45 28.49 22.50
C CYS A 10 -26.98 28.86 23.89
N TYR A 11 -26.81 27.97 24.88
CA TYR A 11 -27.33 28.11 26.24
C TYR A 11 -26.26 28.56 27.22
N GLU A 12 -26.53 29.66 27.92
CA GLU A 12 -25.67 30.18 29.00
C GLU A 12 -25.75 29.28 30.22
N ASN A 13 -26.96 29.08 30.77
CA ASN A 13 -27.23 28.20 31.90
C ASN A 13 -28.74 27.89 31.95
N GLU A 14 -29.21 27.05 31.01
CA GLU A 14 -30.62 26.64 30.91
C GLU A 14 -30.83 25.21 31.42
N THR A 15 -31.95 24.95 32.08
CA THR A 15 -32.33 23.62 32.60
C THR A 15 -33.65 23.17 32.01
N PHE A 16 -33.65 22.06 31.26
CA PHE A 16 -34.84 21.43 30.70
C PHE A 16 -35.18 20.18 31.51
N ASP A 17 -36.42 20.06 31.96
CA ASP A 17 -36.95 18.92 32.70
C ASP A 17 -37.88 18.09 31.81
N PHE A 18 -37.49 16.85 31.48
CA PHE A 18 -38.25 15.94 30.63
C PHE A 18 -39.12 14.93 31.39
N GLY A 19 -39.23 15.02 32.72
CA GLY A 19 -39.89 13.97 33.52
C GLY A 19 -39.07 12.67 33.56
N GLU A 20 -39.55 11.66 34.28
CA GLU A 20 -38.79 10.42 34.52
C GLU A 20 -39.18 9.29 33.56
N ASN A 21 -40.47 9.14 33.25
CA ASN A 21 -41.04 8.15 32.33
C ASN A 21 -42.04 8.83 31.37
N GLY A 22 -42.38 8.16 30.27
CA GLY A 22 -43.40 8.60 29.30
C GLY A 22 -42.82 9.21 28.02
N ILE A 23 -43.71 9.66 27.14
CA ILE A 23 -43.37 10.26 25.85
C ILE A 23 -43.37 11.79 25.97
N THR A 24 -42.19 12.40 25.85
CA THR A 24 -42.01 13.85 25.90
C THR A 24 -41.73 14.43 24.51
N LEU A 25 -42.62 15.33 24.06
CA LEU A 25 -42.43 16.11 22.84
C LEU A 25 -41.55 17.34 23.12
N LEU A 26 -40.53 17.52 22.30
CA LEU A 26 -39.81 18.77 22.15
C LEU A 26 -40.41 19.54 20.98
N SER A 27 -41.17 20.59 21.29
CA SER A 27 -41.77 21.52 20.33
C SER A 27 -41.03 22.86 20.42
N GLY A 28 -40.91 23.63 19.35
CA GLY A 28 -40.20 24.91 19.41
C GLY A 28 -40.55 25.86 18.28
N SER A 29 -40.37 27.16 18.52
CA SER A 29 -40.31 28.14 17.43
C SER A 29 -38.98 27.95 16.71
N SER A 30 -39.00 27.31 15.54
CA SER A 30 -37.79 26.92 14.81
C SER A 30 -36.88 28.13 14.48
N GLY A 31 -35.56 27.90 14.49
CA GLY A 31 -34.57 28.84 13.95
C GLY A 31 -33.71 29.65 14.93
N ALA A 32 -33.76 29.41 16.25
CA ALA A 32 -32.90 30.12 17.20
C ALA A 32 -31.39 29.80 17.03
N GLY A 33 -30.71 30.57 16.16
CA GLY A 33 -29.25 30.77 16.18
C GLY A 33 -28.44 30.34 14.95
N LYS A 34 -29.00 30.14 13.74
CA LYS A 34 -28.23 29.74 12.53
C LYS A 34 -28.63 30.55 11.31
N CYS A 35 -27.98 31.70 11.15
CA CYS A 35 -28.53 32.81 10.38
C CYS A 35 -27.45 33.59 9.62
N MET A 36 -27.84 34.26 8.54
CA MET A 36 -26.99 35.20 7.80
C MET A 36 -27.40 36.64 8.13
N GLY A 37 -26.53 37.60 7.83
CA GLY A 37 -26.91 39.01 7.79
C GLY A 37 -27.92 39.31 6.69
N LYS A 38 -28.67 40.40 6.88
CA LYS A 38 -29.61 40.97 5.91
C LYS A 38 -28.99 41.09 4.51
N ASP A 39 -29.82 40.98 3.47
CA ASP A 39 -29.44 41.06 2.05
C ASP A 39 -28.48 39.96 1.54
N THR A 40 -28.12 38.97 2.36
CA THR A 40 -27.41 37.77 1.89
C THR A 40 -28.23 37.04 0.83
N ILE A 41 -27.62 36.75 -0.31
CA ILE A 41 -28.27 36.11 -1.46
C ILE A 41 -28.14 34.59 -1.33
N ILE A 42 -29.23 33.87 -1.50
CA ILE A 42 -29.33 32.41 -1.53
C ILE A 42 -29.66 31.94 -2.96
N LEU A 43 -29.19 30.76 -3.34
CA LEU A 43 -29.47 30.14 -4.63
C LEU A 43 -30.71 29.23 -4.53
N MET A 44 -31.74 29.54 -5.30
CA MET A 44 -32.96 28.74 -5.37
C MET A 44 -32.76 27.51 -6.27
N TYR A 45 -33.58 26.47 -6.11
CA TYR A 45 -33.49 25.25 -6.90
C TYR A 45 -33.64 25.49 -8.42
N ASP A 46 -34.47 26.47 -8.81
CA ASP A 46 -34.63 26.90 -10.21
C ASP A 46 -33.45 27.74 -10.76
N GLY A 47 -32.37 27.88 -9.97
CA GLY A 47 -31.18 28.69 -10.24
C GLY A 47 -31.40 30.21 -10.12
N THR A 48 -32.56 30.67 -9.67
CA THR A 48 -32.74 32.10 -9.36
C THR A 48 -32.03 32.47 -8.05
N ARG A 49 -31.87 33.77 -7.82
CA ARG A 49 -31.20 34.35 -6.65
C ARG A 49 -32.22 35.10 -5.82
N LYS A 50 -32.47 34.67 -4.58
CA LYS A 50 -33.40 35.30 -3.63
C LYS A 50 -32.62 35.85 -2.44
N LYS A 51 -33.06 36.96 -1.83
CA LYS A 51 -32.44 37.44 -0.59
C LYS A 51 -32.98 36.65 0.59
N ILE A 52 -32.16 36.47 1.62
CA ILE A 52 -32.52 35.65 2.78
C ILE A 52 -33.78 36.13 3.51
N GLN A 53 -34.00 37.45 3.61
CA GLN A 53 -35.21 37.99 4.24
C GLN A 53 -36.51 37.78 3.43
N ASP A 54 -36.39 37.42 2.14
CA ASP A 54 -37.52 37.20 1.23
C ASP A 54 -37.88 35.71 1.10
N ILE A 55 -37.09 34.81 1.72
CA ILE A 55 -37.33 33.37 1.77
C ILE A 55 -38.56 33.07 2.63
N LYS A 56 -39.32 32.05 2.23
CA LYS A 56 -40.57 31.62 2.87
C LYS A 56 -40.61 30.10 2.99
N GLU A 57 -41.42 29.63 3.93
CA GLU A 57 -41.77 28.22 4.07
C GLU A 57 -42.33 27.65 2.76
N GLY A 58 -41.86 26.46 2.38
CA GLY A 58 -42.15 25.82 1.09
C GLY A 58 -41.31 26.29 -0.10
N ASP A 59 -40.44 27.29 0.04
CA ASP A 59 -39.45 27.60 -1.01
C ASP A 59 -38.49 26.41 -1.23
N LEU A 60 -38.08 26.17 -2.48
CA LEU A 60 -37.05 25.18 -2.84
C LEU A 60 -35.69 25.84 -3.09
N ILE A 61 -34.70 25.46 -2.28
CA ILE A 61 -33.33 25.98 -2.28
C ILE A 61 -32.37 24.93 -2.87
N MET A 62 -31.23 25.36 -3.41
CA MET A 62 -30.25 24.46 -4.03
C MET A 62 -29.32 23.83 -2.96
N GLY A 63 -29.28 22.50 -2.90
CA GLY A 63 -28.35 21.73 -2.08
C GLY A 63 -26.91 21.70 -2.62
N ASP A 64 -25.96 21.24 -1.80
CA ASP A 64 -24.54 21.10 -2.18
C ASP A 64 -24.25 19.94 -3.15
N ASP A 65 -25.26 19.11 -3.41
CA ASP A 65 -25.29 17.95 -4.30
C ASP A 65 -26.13 18.19 -5.58
N SER A 66 -26.53 19.44 -5.85
CA SER A 66 -27.47 19.85 -6.94
C SER A 66 -28.91 19.37 -6.78
N THR A 67 -29.31 18.81 -5.64
CA THR A 67 -30.70 18.39 -5.37
C THR A 67 -31.47 19.47 -4.60
N PRO A 68 -32.82 19.49 -4.63
CA PRO A 68 -33.60 20.51 -3.91
C PRO A 68 -33.52 20.32 -2.38
N ARG A 69 -33.72 21.43 -1.67
CA ARG A 69 -33.95 21.49 -0.23
C ARG A 69 -35.20 22.32 0.05
N SER A 70 -36.16 21.77 0.78
CA SER A 70 -37.42 22.46 1.12
C SER A 70 -37.23 23.30 2.38
N VAL A 71 -37.67 24.56 2.33
CA VAL A 71 -37.68 25.43 3.51
C VAL A 71 -38.80 25.04 4.47
N LEU A 72 -38.42 24.56 5.65
CA LEU A 72 -39.35 24.08 6.68
C LEU A 72 -39.84 25.21 7.60
N SER A 73 -39.02 26.22 7.86
CA SER A 73 -39.32 27.35 8.75
C SER A 73 -38.52 28.59 8.37
N THR A 74 -38.92 29.77 8.87
CA THR A 74 -38.10 31.01 8.77
C THR A 74 -37.97 31.72 10.13
N CYS A 75 -36.85 32.41 10.34
CA CYS A 75 -36.53 33.09 11.60
C CYS A 75 -35.74 34.39 11.39
N LYS A 76 -35.79 35.27 12.40
CA LYS A 76 -35.08 36.55 12.46
C LYS A 76 -34.74 36.92 13.90
N GLY A 77 -33.76 37.80 14.11
CA GLY A 77 -33.37 38.30 15.43
C GLY A 77 -32.12 39.17 15.37
N GLU A 78 -31.53 39.49 16.52
CA GLU A 78 -30.26 40.23 16.63
C GLU A 78 -29.19 39.36 17.31
N ASP A 79 -27.94 39.45 16.83
CA ASP A 79 -26.79 38.74 17.39
C ASP A 79 -25.49 39.50 17.04
N MET A 80 -24.36 39.07 17.59
CA MET A 80 -23.04 39.54 17.19
C MET A 80 -22.70 39.02 15.78
N MET A 81 -22.55 39.94 14.84
CA MET A 81 -22.31 39.67 13.42
C MET A 81 -20.81 39.69 13.08
N TYR A 82 -20.43 38.81 12.16
CA TYR A 82 -19.09 38.63 11.65
C TYR A 82 -19.10 38.70 10.12
N GLU A 83 -18.08 39.34 9.55
CA GLU A 83 -17.85 39.37 8.11
C GLU A 83 -16.83 38.29 7.76
N VAL A 84 -17.22 37.32 6.93
CA VAL A 84 -16.32 36.30 6.38
C VAL A 84 -15.84 36.78 5.02
N ILE A 85 -14.55 37.12 4.95
CA ILE A 85 -13.88 37.61 3.74
C ILE A 85 -13.03 36.47 3.16
N PRO A 86 -13.50 35.75 2.11
CA PRO A 86 -12.68 34.76 1.44
C PRO A 86 -11.54 35.43 0.66
N THR A 87 -10.42 34.74 0.49
CA THR A 87 -9.30 35.22 -0.35
C THR A 87 -9.71 35.43 -1.81
N LYS A 88 -10.77 34.75 -2.27
CA LYS A 88 -11.38 34.85 -3.60
C LYS A 88 -12.90 34.63 -3.47
N GLY A 89 -13.70 35.43 -4.17
CA GLY A 89 -15.17 35.42 -4.07
C GLY A 89 -15.71 36.56 -3.21
N ARG A 90 -17.05 36.65 -3.08
CA ARG A 90 -17.71 37.75 -2.36
C ARG A 90 -17.68 37.54 -0.83
N PRO A 91 -17.47 38.59 -0.02
CA PRO A 91 -17.64 38.50 1.44
C PRO A 91 -19.12 38.30 1.79
N TYR A 92 -19.37 37.77 2.99
CA TYR A 92 -20.73 37.54 3.49
C TYR A 92 -20.79 37.74 5.01
N ILE A 93 -21.97 38.11 5.50
CA ILE A 93 -22.20 38.48 6.91
C ILE A 93 -23.02 37.39 7.58
N VAL A 94 -22.65 37.04 8.81
CA VAL A 94 -23.10 35.82 9.49
C VAL A 94 -23.12 36.03 11.00
N ASN A 95 -24.10 35.43 11.69
CA ASN A 95 -24.23 35.57 13.13
C ASN A 95 -23.19 34.73 13.91
N SER A 96 -22.98 35.02 15.19
CA SER A 96 -21.96 34.37 16.03
C SER A 96 -22.05 32.84 16.01
N LYS A 97 -23.28 32.33 16.07
CA LYS A 97 -23.64 30.91 16.12
C LYS A 97 -23.72 30.25 14.73
N HIS A 98 -23.53 31.00 13.63
CA HIS A 98 -23.56 30.47 12.26
C HIS A 98 -22.53 29.36 12.03
N ILE A 99 -22.88 28.34 11.24
CA ILE A 99 -22.02 27.19 10.94
C ILE A 99 -21.38 27.35 9.56
N LEU A 100 -20.06 27.55 9.55
CA LEU A 100 -19.23 27.50 8.36
C LEU A 100 -19.00 26.05 7.92
N THR A 101 -19.39 25.70 6.70
CA THR A 101 -19.05 24.43 6.07
C THR A 101 -17.73 24.59 5.32
N LEU A 102 -16.66 23.96 5.84
CA LEU A 102 -15.29 24.16 5.37
C LEU A 102 -14.67 22.88 4.84
N LYS A 103 -14.04 22.92 3.67
CA LYS A 103 -13.17 21.83 3.21
C LYS A 103 -11.86 21.87 3.97
N GLY A 104 -11.50 20.73 4.57
CA GLY A 104 -10.21 20.52 5.20
C GLY A 104 -9.09 20.40 4.17
N ASN A 105 -7.85 20.37 4.64
CA ASN A 105 -6.72 19.95 3.82
C ASN A 105 -6.89 18.46 3.43
N ARG A 106 -6.60 18.11 2.17
CA ARG A 106 -6.63 16.70 1.72
C ARG A 106 -5.69 15.86 2.59
N PRO A 107 -6.04 14.60 2.91
CA PRO A 107 -5.13 13.70 3.61
C PRO A 107 -3.85 13.51 2.79
N CYS A 108 -2.72 13.31 3.46
CA CYS A 108 -1.46 12.96 2.82
C CYS A 108 -0.65 12.02 3.71
N TYR A 109 -0.08 10.98 3.13
CA TYR A 109 0.88 10.12 3.81
C TYR A 109 2.29 10.38 3.27
N ASN A 110 3.27 10.46 4.17
CA ASN A 110 4.66 10.71 3.82
C ASN A 110 5.55 9.92 4.78
N PHE A 111 6.64 9.35 4.27
CA PHE A 111 7.67 8.74 5.11
C PHE A 111 8.49 9.82 5.83
N ARG A 112 8.68 9.69 7.15
CA ARG A 112 9.55 10.58 7.94
C ARG A 112 10.87 9.87 8.24
N LYS A 113 11.89 10.16 7.42
CA LYS A 113 13.26 9.63 7.57
C LYS A 113 13.76 9.69 9.02
N ASN A 114 13.72 10.87 9.66
CA ASN A 114 14.20 11.12 11.03
C ASN A 114 13.49 10.33 12.15
N ARG A 115 12.44 9.55 11.86
CA ARG A 115 11.76 8.69 12.85
C ARG A 115 11.55 7.27 12.36
N ASN A 116 11.98 6.94 11.14
CA ASN A 116 11.73 5.65 10.48
C ASN A 116 10.25 5.21 10.53
N LYS A 117 9.30 6.14 10.37
CA LYS A 117 7.84 5.87 10.38
C LYS A 117 7.15 6.51 9.19
N TRP A 118 6.13 5.84 8.67
CA TRP A 118 5.14 6.44 7.78
C TRP A 118 4.17 7.31 8.57
N VAL A 119 3.89 8.53 8.09
CA VAL A 119 3.02 9.48 8.79
C VAL A 119 1.89 9.96 7.89
N VAL A 120 0.68 9.52 8.21
CA VAL A 120 -0.57 9.97 7.56
C VAL A 120 -1.09 11.20 8.31
N ARG A 121 -1.10 12.36 7.64
CA ARG A 121 -1.72 13.59 8.13
C ARG A 121 -3.11 13.72 7.52
N TYR A 122 -4.10 14.07 8.33
CA TYR A 122 -5.49 14.15 7.91
C TYR A 122 -6.26 15.19 8.72
N MET A 123 -7.35 15.69 8.15
CA MET A 123 -8.27 16.61 8.82
C MET A 123 -9.33 15.80 9.57
N LYS A 124 -9.59 16.09 10.86
CA LYS A 124 -10.75 15.56 11.58
C LYS A 124 -11.31 16.63 12.50
N ASN A 125 -12.60 16.94 12.36
CA ASN A 125 -13.31 17.97 13.16
C ASN A 125 -12.59 19.33 13.14
N SER A 126 -12.21 19.82 11.95
CA SER A 126 -11.43 21.05 11.71
C SER A 126 -10.04 21.11 12.36
N VAL A 127 -9.56 20.04 13.00
CA VAL A 127 -8.22 19.96 13.63
C VAL A 127 -7.30 19.05 12.81
N LEU A 128 -6.09 19.52 12.52
CA LEU A 128 -5.10 18.73 11.80
C LEU A 128 -4.54 17.64 12.72
N LYS A 129 -4.67 16.38 12.29
CA LYS A 129 -4.20 15.20 13.00
C LYS A 129 -3.13 14.49 12.19
N SER A 130 -2.33 13.67 12.87
CA SER A 130 -1.36 12.78 12.24
C SER A 130 -1.32 11.45 12.98
N LYS A 131 -1.34 10.34 12.25
CA LYS A 131 -1.12 8.99 12.77
C LYS A 131 0.18 8.44 12.16
N GLN A 132 0.91 7.64 12.93
CA GLN A 132 2.19 7.06 12.52
C GLN A 132 2.03 5.54 12.38
N PHE A 133 2.81 4.95 11.47
CA PHE A 133 2.76 3.55 11.08
C PHE A 133 4.18 3.04 10.81
N ASP A 134 4.37 1.74 11.01
CA ASP A 134 5.62 1.03 10.72
C ASP A 134 5.66 0.55 9.26
N GLY A 135 4.65 -0.22 8.85
CA GLY A 135 4.47 -0.64 7.45
C GLY A 135 4.00 0.49 6.53
N GLN A 136 4.45 0.44 5.27
CA GLN A 136 3.91 1.30 4.21
C GLN A 136 2.45 0.94 3.90
N ASP A 137 2.14 -0.35 3.87
CA ASP A 137 0.81 -0.86 3.50
C ASP A 137 -0.25 -0.46 4.53
N ASP A 138 0.02 -0.63 5.84
CA ASP A 138 -0.88 -0.16 6.91
C ASP A 138 -1.16 1.35 6.82
N ALA A 139 -0.14 2.14 6.44
CA ALA A 139 -0.28 3.59 6.27
C ALA A 139 -1.11 3.94 5.03
N TYR A 140 -0.97 3.15 3.97
CA TYR A 140 -1.71 3.30 2.72
C TYR A 140 -3.16 2.87 2.85
N ASP A 141 -3.44 1.75 3.51
CA ASP A 141 -4.80 1.28 3.83
C ASP A 141 -5.53 2.28 4.72
N PHE A 142 -4.86 2.80 5.76
CA PHE A 142 -5.45 3.87 6.56
C PHE A 142 -5.68 5.15 5.73
N TYR A 143 -4.75 5.51 4.84
CA TYR A 143 -4.93 6.64 3.92
C TYR A 143 -6.12 6.45 2.97
N GLN A 144 -6.33 5.25 2.42
CA GLN A 144 -7.47 4.92 1.56
C GLN A 144 -8.80 4.88 2.32
N SER A 145 -8.79 4.54 3.63
CA SER A 145 -9.97 4.60 4.49
C SER A 145 -10.45 6.03 4.84
N LEU A 146 -9.67 7.06 4.50
CA LEU A 146 -9.98 8.45 4.81
C LEU A 146 -10.68 9.16 3.64
N GLU A 147 -11.62 10.05 3.98
CA GLU A 147 -12.23 10.96 3.01
C GLU A 147 -11.16 11.81 2.29
N LYS A 148 -11.15 11.73 0.95
CA LYS A 148 -10.22 12.49 0.10
C LYS A 148 -10.49 14.00 0.15
N GLU A 149 -11.73 14.40 0.35
CA GLU A 149 -12.22 15.78 0.38
C GLU A 149 -12.98 16.05 1.70
N PRO A 150 -12.30 16.05 2.87
CA PRO A 150 -12.99 16.06 4.16
C PRO A 150 -13.75 17.38 4.38
N ILE A 151 -15.06 17.30 4.58
CA ILE A 151 -15.91 18.46 4.88
C ILE A 151 -16.07 18.58 6.39
N ASN A 152 -15.87 19.79 6.92
CA ASN A 152 -15.84 20.07 8.36
C ASN A 152 -16.74 21.28 8.64
N ASP A 153 -17.84 21.04 9.33
CA ASP A 153 -18.74 22.08 9.79
C ASP A 153 -18.24 22.67 11.11
N ILE A 154 -18.01 23.98 11.21
CA ILE A 154 -17.52 24.69 12.41
C ILE A 154 -18.26 26.01 12.63
N CYS A 155 -18.68 26.36 13.86
CA CYS A 155 -19.28 27.68 14.07
C CYS A 155 -18.22 28.79 14.07
N ILE A 156 -18.60 30.03 13.80
CA ILE A 156 -17.65 31.14 13.64
C ILE A 156 -16.84 31.38 14.90
N GLU A 157 -17.49 31.39 16.07
CA GLU A 157 -16.80 31.58 17.34
C GLU A 157 -15.84 30.43 17.67
N ASP A 158 -16.18 29.18 17.34
CA ASP A 158 -15.26 28.04 17.48
C ASP A 158 -14.10 28.11 16.47
N TYR A 159 -14.35 28.57 15.23
CA TYR A 159 -13.30 28.79 14.24
C TYR A 159 -12.29 29.85 14.73
N LEU A 160 -12.78 30.95 15.31
CA LEU A 160 -11.95 32.00 15.90
C LEU A 160 -11.09 31.48 17.08
N LYS A 161 -11.57 30.47 17.82
CA LYS A 161 -10.83 29.77 18.90
C LYS A 161 -9.81 28.74 18.41
N LEU A 162 -9.80 28.37 17.12
CA LEU A 162 -8.77 27.47 16.59
C LEU A 162 -7.39 28.15 16.54
N GLY A 163 -6.33 27.40 16.87
CA GLY A 163 -4.96 27.87 16.65
C GLY A 163 -4.70 28.18 15.16
N LYS A 164 -3.82 29.15 14.88
CA LYS A 164 -3.58 29.70 13.53
C LYS A 164 -3.29 28.64 12.46
N THR A 165 -2.61 27.56 12.81
CA THR A 165 -2.38 26.41 11.94
C THR A 165 -3.68 25.73 11.50
N ASN A 166 -4.62 25.48 12.42
CA ASN A 166 -5.91 24.88 12.09
C ASN A 166 -6.80 25.88 11.32
N GLN A 167 -6.81 27.17 11.68
CA GLN A 167 -7.49 28.22 10.88
C GLN A 167 -7.01 28.24 9.43
N ARG A 168 -5.70 28.08 9.20
CA ARG A 168 -5.05 28.05 7.87
C ARG A 168 -5.39 26.83 7.01
N TYR A 169 -5.74 25.69 7.62
CA TYR A 169 -6.02 24.43 6.91
C TYR A 169 -7.51 24.10 6.76
N ASN A 170 -8.40 24.99 7.18
CA ASN A 170 -9.83 24.93 6.86
C ASN A 170 -10.15 26.04 5.84
N TYR A 171 -10.94 25.69 4.82
CA TYR A 171 -11.15 26.52 3.64
C TYR A 171 -12.63 26.61 3.27
N THR A 172 -13.15 27.80 3.00
CA THR A 172 -14.44 27.97 2.31
C THR A 172 -14.33 27.42 0.89
N PHE A 173 -15.41 26.83 0.36
CA PHE A 173 -15.39 26.27 -0.99
C PHE A 173 -16.68 26.53 -1.76
N HIS A 174 -16.54 26.45 -3.08
CA HIS A 174 -17.63 26.51 -4.04
C HIS A 174 -17.86 25.14 -4.68
N VAL A 175 -19.08 24.89 -5.12
CA VAL A 175 -19.45 23.71 -5.93
C VAL A 175 -20.17 24.16 -7.20
N GLY A 176 -19.99 23.41 -8.30
CA GLY A 176 -20.81 23.57 -9.49
C GLY A 176 -22.22 23.02 -9.25
N VAL A 177 -23.14 23.34 -10.15
CA VAL A 177 -24.51 22.84 -10.13
C VAL A 177 -24.84 22.21 -11.48
N ASP A 178 -25.39 21.00 -11.44
CA ASP A 178 -25.86 20.28 -12.61
C ASP A 178 -27.37 20.52 -12.80
N PHE A 179 -27.69 21.36 -13.80
CA PHE A 179 -29.06 21.63 -14.20
C PHE A 179 -29.49 20.72 -15.36
N GLU A 180 -30.78 20.38 -15.38
CA GLU A 180 -31.44 19.67 -16.48
C GLU A 180 -31.28 20.38 -17.83
N GLU A 181 -31.27 19.59 -18.91
CA GLU A 181 -31.25 20.13 -20.27
C GLU A 181 -32.58 20.75 -20.67
N LYS A 182 -32.53 21.94 -21.29
CA LYS A 182 -33.71 22.70 -21.72
C LYS A 182 -33.53 23.14 -23.16
N SER A 183 -34.59 23.02 -23.98
CA SER A 183 -34.53 23.45 -25.38
C SER A 183 -34.30 24.95 -25.51
N VAL A 184 -33.44 25.34 -26.45
CA VAL A 184 -32.99 26.72 -26.67
C VAL A 184 -33.35 27.20 -28.08
N LEU A 185 -33.70 28.49 -28.20
CA LEU A 185 -34.09 29.11 -29.47
C LEU A 185 -32.92 29.45 -30.39
N LEU A 186 -31.71 29.50 -29.85
CA LEU A 186 -30.49 29.85 -30.55
C LEU A 186 -29.36 28.98 -30.01
N ASP A 187 -28.43 28.60 -30.88
CA ASP A 187 -27.24 27.86 -30.48
C ASP A 187 -26.47 28.63 -29.37
N PRO A 188 -26.10 27.98 -28.26
CA PRO A 188 -25.46 28.67 -27.14
C PRO A 188 -24.13 29.33 -27.51
N TYR A 189 -23.32 28.71 -28.38
CA TYR A 189 -22.02 29.25 -28.80
C TYR A 189 -22.21 30.51 -29.66
N LEU A 190 -23.13 30.45 -30.63
CA LEU A 190 -23.49 31.60 -31.46
C LEU A 190 -24.08 32.76 -30.63
N LEU A 191 -24.87 32.46 -29.59
CA LEU A 191 -25.33 33.47 -28.63
C LEU A 191 -24.16 34.09 -27.86
N GLY A 192 -23.19 33.29 -27.43
CA GLY A 192 -22.00 33.75 -26.72
C GLY A 192 -21.17 34.75 -27.53
N ILE A 193 -20.92 34.44 -28.80
CA ILE A 193 -20.23 35.34 -29.74
C ILE A 193 -20.96 36.68 -29.86
N TRP A 194 -22.27 36.68 -30.09
CA TRP A 194 -23.03 37.92 -30.23
C TRP A 194 -23.11 38.71 -28.91
N LEU A 195 -23.11 38.03 -27.76
CA LEU A 195 -23.03 38.69 -26.46
C LEU A 195 -21.69 39.39 -26.23
N GLY A 196 -20.58 38.85 -26.74
CA GLY A 196 -19.29 39.54 -26.79
C GLY A 196 -19.23 40.61 -27.89
N ASP A 197 -18.72 40.27 -29.06
CA ASP A 197 -18.45 41.21 -30.18
C ASP A 197 -19.67 41.60 -31.03
N GLY A 198 -20.89 41.20 -30.64
CA GLY A 198 -22.11 41.59 -31.34
C GLY A 198 -22.60 43.02 -31.06
N THR A 199 -23.27 43.65 -32.02
CA THR A 199 -23.84 44.99 -31.85
C THR A 199 -25.17 44.95 -31.09
N SER A 200 -25.31 45.68 -29.98
CA SER A 200 -26.53 45.61 -29.15
C SER A 200 -27.85 46.03 -29.84
N LYS A 201 -27.79 46.74 -30.97
CA LYS A 201 -28.95 47.21 -31.75
C LYS A 201 -29.01 46.63 -33.17
N GLU A 202 -28.15 45.66 -33.51
CA GLU A 202 -28.09 45.06 -34.84
C GLU A 202 -27.74 43.57 -34.77
N SER A 203 -28.13 42.81 -35.78
CA SER A 203 -27.68 41.43 -35.95
C SER A 203 -26.32 41.39 -36.68
N SER A 204 -25.33 42.09 -36.11
CA SER A 204 -23.96 42.16 -36.61
C SER A 204 -22.96 41.71 -35.54
N ILE A 205 -21.87 41.08 -35.98
CA ILE A 205 -20.72 40.61 -35.17
C ILE A 205 -19.46 41.20 -35.82
N THR A 206 -18.49 41.65 -35.02
CA THR A 206 -17.20 42.15 -35.53
C THR A 206 -16.09 41.19 -35.14
N SER A 207 -15.31 40.69 -36.10
CA SER A 207 -14.17 39.80 -35.81
C SER A 207 -13.16 39.82 -36.96
N VAL A 208 -11.91 39.49 -36.63
CA VAL A 208 -10.78 39.36 -37.57
C VAL A 208 -10.30 37.91 -37.72
N ASP A 209 -10.81 36.97 -36.92
CA ASP A 209 -10.38 35.58 -36.88
C ASP A 209 -11.19 34.73 -37.87
N ASP A 210 -10.60 34.33 -39.00
CA ASP A 210 -11.32 33.57 -40.04
C ASP A 210 -11.81 32.19 -39.55
N ASP A 211 -11.04 31.50 -38.69
CA ASP A 211 -11.43 30.24 -38.02
C ASP A 211 -12.79 30.37 -37.29
N LEU A 212 -13.05 31.52 -36.66
CA LEU A 212 -14.32 31.79 -35.95
C LEU A 212 -15.46 32.05 -36.93
N ILE A 213 -15.18 32.79 -38.01
CA ILE A 213 -16.16 33.16 -39.03
C ILE A 213 -16.65 31.94 -39.81
N ASP A 214 -15.77 30.98 -40.11
CA ASP A 214 -16.16 29.75 -40.80
C ASP A 214 -17.07 28.88 -39.95
N TYR A 215 -16.78 28.70 -38.66
CA TYR A 215 -17.68 28.00 -37.75
C TYR A 215 -19.05 28.68 -37.57
N ILE A 216 -19.08 30.02 -37.57
CA ILE A 216 -20.35 30.77 -37.56
C ILE A 216 -21.16 30.48 -38.83
N LYS A 217 -20.54 30.35 -40.01
CA LYS A 217 -21.27 29.97 -41.24
C LYS A 217 -21.91 28.59 -41.09
N GLU A 218 -21.19 27.60 -40.56
CA GLU A 218 -21.72 26.24 -40.33
C GLU A 218 -22.96 26.24 -39.40
N ILE A 219 -22.93 27.04 -38.32
CA ILE A 219 -24.10 27.18 -37.43
C ILE A 219 -25.25 27.88 -38.16
N LEU A 220 -24.98 28.96 -38.89
CA LEU A 220 -26.02 29.77 -39.53
C LEU A 220 -26.76 29.05 -40.66
N ILE A 221 -26.13 28.08 -41.34
CA ILE A 221 -26.79 27.18 -42.31
C ILE A 221 -28.00 26.48 -41.66
N LYS A 222 -27.90 26.05 -40.40
CA LYS A 222 -29.00 25.38 -39.65
C LYS A 222 -30.21 26.29 -39.41
N TYR A 223 -30.03 27.61 -39.49
CA TYR A 223 -31.06 28.63 -39.30
C TYR A 223 -31.50 29.30 -40.61
N ASP A 224 -30.95 28.86 -41.75
CA ASP A 224 -31.12 29.46 -43.08
C ASP A 224 -30.74 30.96 -43.12
N LEU A 225 -29.57 31.24 -42.56
CA LEU A 225 -28.95 32.56 -42.45
C LEU A 225 -27.52 32.52 -43.05
N CYS A 226 -27.00 33.68 -43.46
CA CYS A 226 -25.61 33.82 -43.92
C CYS A 226 -24.97 35.12 -43.41
N LEU A 227 -23.64 35.22 -43.57
CA LEU A 227 -22.86 36.40 -43.17
C LEU A 227 -22.55 37.30 -44.37
N ARG A 228 -22.97 38.56 -44.30
CA ARG A 228 -22.55 39.61 -45.23
C ARG A 228 -21.41 40.44 -44.63
N LYS A 229 -20.20 40.30 -45.17
CA LYS A 229 -18.98 41.01 -44.75
C LYS A 229 -19.03 42.48 -45.17
N ASN A 230 -18.70 43.38 -44.24
CA ASN A 230 -18.42 44.80 -44.49
C ASN A 230 -17.19 45.19 -43.66
N LYS A 231 -16.02 45.28 -44.31
CA LYS A 231 -14.71 45.36 -43.65
C LYS A 231 -14.52 44.18 -42.67
N ILE A 232 -14.46 44.46 -41.37
CA ILE A 232 -14.32 43.50 -40.26
C ILE A 232 -15.65 43.17 -39.56
N THR A 233 -16.76 43.78 -40.01
CA THR A 233 -18.09 43.57 -39.42
C THR A 233 -18.93 42.69 -40.34
N TYR A 234 -19.47 41.61 -39.79
CA TYR A 234 -20.31 40.66 -40.50
C TYR A 234 -21.76 40.85 -40.05
N THR A 235 -22.65 41.22 -40.99
CA THR A 235 -24.09 41.27 -40.72
C THR A 235 -24.69 39.89 -40.97
N ILE A 236 -25.35 39.31 -39.97
CA ILE A 236 -26.19 38.13 -40.15
C ILE A 236 -27.43 38.56 -40.93
N ILE A 237 -27.62 37.99 -42.11
CA ILE A 237 -28.79 38.19 -42.97
C ILE A 237 -29.43 36.84 -43.30
N ASN A 238 -30.60 36.84 -43.93
CA ASN A 238 -31.14 35.59 -44.50
C ASN A 238 -30.31 35.20 -45.73
N SER A 239 -30.19 33.91 -45.99
CA SER A 239 -29.59 33.37 -47.20
C SER A 239 -30.27 33.90 -48.47
N GLU A 240 -29.51 34.05 -49.55
CA GLU A 240 -30.04 34.44 -50.87
C GLU A 240 -30.44 33.21 -51.72
N GLU A 241 -29.89 32.03 -51.41
CA GLU A 241 -30.06 30.79 -52.17
C GLU A 241 -31.20 29.88 -51.67
N SER A 242 -31.88 30.22 -50.56
CA SER A 242 -33.01 29.44 -50.04
C SER A 242 -34.23 29.54 -50.96
N THR A 243 -34.31 28.66 -51.95
CA THR A 243 -35.53 28.44 -52.74
C THR A 243 -36.65 27.78 -51.93
N ASP A 244 -36.35 27.23 -50.76
CA ASP A 244 -37.33 26.58 -49.90
C ASP A 244 -38.15 27.59 -49.08
N ILE A 245 -39.33 27.92 -49.61
CA ILE A 245 -40.30 28.84 -49.00
C ILE A 245 -41.14 28.11 -47.92
N SER A 246 -40.82 26.84 -47.58
CA SER A 246 -41.55 25.92 -46.67
C SER A 246 -42.10 26.56 -45.40
N HIS A 247 -41.40 27.49 -44.74
CA HIS A 247 -41.76 27.99 -43.40
C HIS A 247 -42.08 29.49 -43.25
N SER A 248 -42.31 30.25 -44.33
CA SER A 248 -42.72 31.67 -44.19
C SER A 248 -44.25 31.88 -44.13
N ASN A 249 -44.74 32.34 -42.98
CA ASN A 249 -46.01 33.07 -42.88
C ASN A 249 -45.70 34.57 -43.04
N THR A 250 -45.85 35.11 -44.25
CA THR A 250 -45.66 36.55 -44.46
C THR A 250 -46.91 37.33 -44.06
N SER A 251 -46.91 37.92 -42.87
CA SER A 251 -47.98 38.81 -42.40
C SER A 251 -47.75 40.25 -42.84
N GLY A 252 -48.28 40.60 -44.02
CA GLY A 252 -48.24 41.94 -44.58
C GLY A 252 -49.13 42.07 -45.82
N GLU A 253 -49.41 43.30 -46.25
CA GLU A 253 -50.36 43.64 -47.33
C GLU A 253 -50.07 43.00 -48.71
N GLN A 254 -48.89 42.42 -48.89
CA GLN A 254 -48.43 41.72 -50.09
C GLN A 254 -47.53 40.54 -49.68
N GLY A 255 -47.83 39.32 -50.12
CA GLY A 255 -47.09 38.11 -49.76
C GLY A 255 -47.88 36.81 -49.91
N VAL A 256 -47.21 35.67 -49.66
CA VAL A 256 -47.84 34.34 -49.56
C VAL A 256 -47.93 33.92 -48.09
N PHE A 257 -49.12 33.51 -47.63
CA PHE A 257 -49.33 33.01 -46.28
C PHE A 257 -50.39 31.91 -46.25
N PHE A 258 -50.42 31.10 -45.17
CA PHE A 258 -51.40 30.03 -45.01
C PHE A 258 -52.59 30.49 -44.15
N ASN A 259 -53.81 30.25 -44.62
CA ASN A 259 -55.03 30.58 -43.89
C ASN A 259 -56.15 29.57 -44.19
N ARG A 260 -56.73 28.97 -43.13
CA ARG A 260 -57.90 28.06 -43.18
C ARG A 260 -57.87 27.06 -44.35
N GLY A 261 -56.80 26.24 -44.43
CA GLY A 261 -56.67 25.19 -45.45
C GLY A 261 -56.28 25.67 -46.86
N HIS A 262 -55.97 26.95 -47.03
CA HIS A 262 -55.61 27.56 -48.30
C HIS A 262 -54.28 28.32 -48.18
N TRP A 263 -53.43 28.19 -49.19
CA TRP A 263 -52.33 29.13 -49.41
C TRP A 263 -52.89 30.36 -50.11
N VAL A 264 -52.64 31.55 -49.57
CA VAL A 264 -53.18 32.82 -50.05
C VAL A 264 -52.04 33.65 -50.62
N ALA A 265 -52.13 33.99 -51.90
CA ALA A 265 -51.25 34.94 -52.57
C ALA A 265 -51.92 36.31 -52.58
N GLN A 266 -51.44 37.24 -51.75
CA GLN A 266 -51.99 38.58 -51.55
C GLN A 266 -51.11 39.64 -52.20
N TRP A 267 -51.70 40.62 -52.86
CA TRP A 267 -51.00 41.74 -53.48
C TRP A 267 -51.82 43.04 -53.40
N LYS A 268 -51.19 44.17 -53.77
CA LYS A 268 -51.83 45.49 -53.79
C LYS A 268 -51.85 45.99 -55.22
N GLU A 269 -53.01 46.39 -55.71
CA GLU A 269 -53.26 46.78 -57.10
C GLU A 269 -54.21 47.99 -57.06
N ASN A 270 -53.80 49.14 -57.61
CA ASN A 270 -54.53 50.41 -57.54
C ASN A 270 -54.98 50.78 -56.10
N GLY A 271 -54.05 50.67 -55.14
CA GLY A 271 -54.27 51.01 -53.73
C GLY A 271 -55.09 50.00 -52.91
N LYS A 272 -55.84 49.10 -53.56
CA LYS A 272 -56.65 48.07 -52.90
C LYS A 272 -55.88 46.76 -52.76
N ILE A 273 -56.12 46.04 -51.66
CA ILE A 273 -55.53 44.73 -51.40
C ILE A 273 -56.40 43.65 -52.06
N LYS A 274 -55.79 42.77 -52.85
CA LYS A 274 -56.40 41.60 -53.50
C LYS A 274 -55.71 40.33 -53.04
N GLY A 275 -56.42 39.20 -53.03
CA GLY A 275 -55.87 37.90 -52.66
C GLY A 275 -56.44 36.77 -53.50
N LYS A 276 -55.60 35.80 -53.86
CA LYS A 276 -55.98 34.57 -54.57
C LYS A 276 -55.69 33.36 -53.69
N TYR A 277 -56.68 32.48 -53.56
CA TYR A 277 -56.66 31.34 -52.63
C TYR A 277 -56.39 30.03 -53.39
N PHE A 278 -55.47 29.22 -52.87
CA PHE A 278 -55.02 27.95 -53.42
C PHE A 278 -55.31 26.85 -52.39
N SER A 279 -56.32 26.03 -52.65
CA SER A 279 -56.81 25.05 -51.68
C SER A 279 -55.87 23.85 -51.53
N VAL A 280 -55.44 23.54 -50.31
CA VAL A 280 -54.65 22.34 -50.02
C VAL A 280 -55.49 21.07 -50.26
N LYS A 281 -56.81 21.10 -50.00
CA LYS A 281 -57.70 19.97 -50.34
C LYS A 281 -57.74 19.64 -51.83
N LYS A 282 -57.50 20.62 -52.72
CA LYS A 282 -57.56 20.43 -54.18
C LYS A 282 -56.18 20.15 -54.79
N ASN A 283 -55.14 20.80 -54.30
CA ASN A 283 -53.81 20.81 -54.93
C ASN A 283 -52.70 20.16 -54.07
N GLY A 284 -53.03 19.63 -52.89
CA GLY A 284 -52.05 19.04 -51.96
C GLY A 284 -50.93 20.02 -51.60
N GLU A 285 -49.70 19.51 -51.50
CA GLU A 285 -48.49 20.32 -51.24
C GLU A 285 -48.21 21.34 -52.36
N LYS A 286 -48.60 21.03 -53.61
CA LYS A 286 -48.46 21.94 -54.76
C LYS A 286 -49.31 23.22 -54.62
N ALA A 287 -50.29 23.24 -53.73
CA ALA A 287 -51.06 24.45 -53.41
C ALA A 287 -50.17 25.64 -53.03
N LYS A 288 -49.07 25.37 -52.31
CA LYS A 288 -48.09 26.37 -51.88
C LYS A 288 -47.28 26.90 -53.07
N VAL A 289 -46.76 25.99 -53.90
CA VAL A 289 -45.95 26.32 -55.09
C VAL A 289 -46.73 27.19 -56.07
N LEU A 290 -47.99 26.81 -56.36
CA LEU A 290 -48.88 27.57 -57.24
C LEU A 290 -49.19 28.99 -56.71
N ALA A 291 -49.29 29.17 -55.40
CA ALA A 291 -49.46 30.49 -54.78
C ALA A 291 -48.21 31.37 -54.94
N ILE A 292 -47.02 30.77 -54.89
CA ILE A 292 -45.72 31.44 -55.06
C ILE A 292 -45.50 31.81 -56.51
N GLU A 293 -45.70 30.89 -57.46
CA GLU A 293 -45.63 31.17 -58.90
C GLU A 293 -46.58 32.30 -59.30
N TYR A 294 -47.82 32.29 -58.80
CA TYR A 294 -48.79 33.33 -59.09
C TYR A 294 -48.41 34.72 -58.55
N ILE A 295 -47.63 34.79 -57.46
CA ILE A 295 -47.07 36.08 -57.00
C ILE A 295 -45.87 36.51 -57.85
N LYS A 296 -45.05 35.56 -58.33
CA LYS A 296 -43.95 35.85 -59.26
C LYS A 296 -44.46 36.43 -60.59
N THR A 297 -45.58 35.93 -61.12
CA THR A 297 -46.19 36.47 -62.36
C THR A 297 -46.79 37.88 -62.23
N LYS A 298 -46.73 38.49 -61.04
CA LYS A 298 -47.15 39.88 -60.79
C LYS A 298 -45.98 40.87 -60.73
N GLU A 299 -44.73 40.43 -60.92
CA GLU A 299 -43.52 41.28 -60.89
C GLU A 299 -43.35 42.11 -59.60
N LEU A 300 -43.95 41.66 -58.50
CA LEU A 300 -43.90 42.36 -57.21
C LEU A 300 -42.77 41.83 -56.32
N ILE A 301 -41.91 42.74 -55.85
CA ILE A 301 -40.82 42.44 -54.92
C ILE A 301 -41.42 42.11 -53.53
N PRO A 302 -41.22 40.89 -52.99
CA PRO A 302 -41.71 40.55 -51.66
C PRO A 302 -41.04 41.42 -50.58
N LYS A 303 -41.81 41.91 -49.60
CA LYS A 303 -41.25 42.68 -48.48
C LYS A 303 -40.27 41.79 -47.68
N LYS A 304 -39.09 42.35 -47.35
CA LYS A 304 -37.95 41.67 -46.71
C LYS A 304 -38.38 40.62 -45.67
N ARG A 305 -37.95 39.36 -45.91
CA ARG A 305 -37.97 38.25 -44.95
C ARG A 305 -37.46 38.72 -43.58
N ARG A 306 -38.25 38.56 -42.52
CA ARG A 306 -37.80 38.87 -41.15
C ARG A 306 -36.65 37.93 -40.80
N ASN A 307 -35.59 38.50 -40.23
CA ASN A 307 -34.41 37.74 -39.86
C ASN A 307 -34.69 36.97 -38.57
N TYR A 308 -34.58 35.64 -38.64
CA TYR A 308 -34.84 34.73 -37.51
C TYR A 308 -34.00 35.09 -36.27
N PHE A 309 -32.72 35.38 -36.47
CA PHE A 309 -31.80 35.77 -35.40
C PHE A 309 -32.22 37.10 -34.76
N THR A 310 -32.55 38.12 -35.57
CA THR A 310 -33.07 39.41 -35.07
C THR A 310 -34.34 39.24 -34.22
N ASP A 311 -35.30 38.44 -34.68
CA ASP A 311 -36.56 38.25 -33.97
C ASP A 311 -36.38 37.37 -32.71
N THR A 312 -35.47 36.39 -32.73
CA THR A 312 -35.08 35.60 -31.55
C THR A 312 -34.38 36.45 -30.49
N LEU A 313 -33.46 37.36 -30.87
CA LEU A 313 -32.86 38.32 -29.93
C LEU A 313 -33.90 39.23 -29.27
N LYS A 314 -34.92 39.68 -30.01
CA LYS A 314 -36.04 40.46 -29.46
C LYS A 314 -36.90 39.62 -28.51
N LYS A 315 -37.24 38.38 -28.89
CA LYS A 315 -38.00 37.43 -28.05
C LYS A 315 -37.29 37.12 -26.73
N LEU A 316 -35.96 37.01 -26.75
CA LEU A 316 -35.10 36.83 -25.57
C LEU A 316 -34.81 38.14 -24.81
N LYS A 317 -35.43 39.28 -25.19
CA LYS A 317 -35.21 40.61 -24.60
C LYS A 317 -33.75 41.10 -24.63
N LEU A 318 -32.95 40.59 -25.57
CA LEU A 318 -31.52 40.93 -25.74
C LEU A 318 -31.31 42.23 -26.55
N TRP A 319 -32.31 42.62 -27.34
CA TRP A 319 -32.25 43.81 -28.20
C TRP A 319 -32.13 45.10 -27.35
N GLY A 320 -31.01 45.81 -27.50
CA GLY A 320 -30.61 46.94 -26.64
C GLY A 320 -30.12 46.55 -25.24
N ASN A 321 -30.43 45.35 -24.76
CA ASN A 321 -30.17 44.86 -23.42
C ASN A 321 -29.39 43.54 -23.39
N LYS A 322 -28.09 43.57 -23.70
CA LYS A 322 -27.19 42.41 -23.56
C LYS A 322 -27.14 41.94 -22.09
N HIS A 323 -27.57 40.71 -21.87
CA HIS A 323 -27.54 39.93 -20.61
C HIS A 323 -27.57 38.43 -20.99
N ILE A 324 -27.37 37.50 -20.07
CA ILE A 324 -27.55 36.07 -20.37
C ILE A 324 -28.97 35.62 -19.96
N PRO A 325 -29.82 35.12 -20.88
CA PRO A 325 -31.17 34.71 -20.52
C PRO A 325 -31.16 33.49 -19.59
N HIS A 326 -32.09 33.44 -18.63
CA HIS A 326 -32.09 32.44 -17.54
C HIS A 326 -32.08 30.98 -18.02
N VAL A 327 -32.79 30.69 -19.12
CA VAL A 327 -32.86 29.35 -19.74
C VAL A 327 -31.50 28.84 -20.21
N TYR A 328 -30.53 29.72 -20.52
CA TYR A 328 -29.16 29.33 -20.84
C TYR A 328 -28.27 29.24 -19.58
N LYS A 329 -28.54 30.05 -18.54
CA LYS A 329 -27.83 29.99 -17.26
C LYS A 329 -28.16 28.72 -16.45
N THR A 330 -29.34 28.14 -16.65
CA THR A 330 -29.86 26.97 -15.92
C THR A 330 -30.15 25.80 -16.86
N ASN A 331 -29.19 25.53 -17.75
CA ASN A 331 -29.24 24.47 -18.77
C ASN A 331 -28.17 23.40 -18.50
N SER A 332 -28.14 22.34 -19.32
CA SER A 332 -27.10 21.32 -19.30
C SER A 332 -25.70 21.92 -19.27
N ARG A 333 -24.76 21.21 -18.63
CA ARG A 333 -23.36 21.64 -18.53
C ARG A 333 -22.75 21.91 -19.90
N GLU A 334 -23.08 21.10 -20.91
CA GLU A 334 -22.63 21.26 -22.29
C GLU A 334 -23.11 22.59 -22.92
N ASN A 335 -24.40 22.91 -22.82
CA ASN A 335 -24.95 24.15 -23.37
C ASN A 335 -24.35 25.40 -22.68
N ARG A 336 -24.09 25.31 -21.37
CA ARG A 336 -23.39 26.35 -20.61
C ARG A 336 -21.92 26.51 -21.02
N LEU A 337 -21.20 25.41 -21.27
CA LEU A 337 -19.81 25.43 -21.77
C LEU A 337 -19.72 26.05 -23.16
N LYS A 338 -20.61 25.67 -24.09
CA LYS A 338 -20.70 26.26 -25.44
C LYS A 338 -20.93 27.78 -25.37
N LEU A 339 -21.86 28.23 -24.54
CA LEU A 339 -22.11 29.66 -24.32
C LEU A 339 -20.88 30.39 -23.78
N LEU A 340 -20.19 29.81 -22.80
CA LEU A 340 -18.98 30.40 -22.21
C LEU A 340 -17.83 30.43 -23.24
N ALA A 341 -17.69 29.41 -24.08
CA ALA A 341 -16.68 29.38 -25.14
C ALA A 341 -16.87 30.50 -26.16
N GLY A 342 -18.10 30.76 -26.63
CA GLY A 342 -18.37 31.87 -27.57
C GLY A 342 -18.07 33.25 -26.99
N LEU A 343 -18.28 33.44 -25.67
CA LEU A 343 -17.88 34.64 -24.93
C LEU A 343 -16.36 34.78 -24.78
N ILE A 344 -15.63 33.66 -24.73
CA ILE A 344 -14.16 33.66 -24.62
C ILE A 344 -13.51 33.90 -25.97
N ASP A 345 -13.99 33.24 -27.03
CA ASP A 345 -13.50 33.42 -28.39
C ASP A 345 -13.71 34.86 -28.91
N THR A 346 -14.64 35.62 -28.33
CA THR A 346 -14.81 37.06 -28.55
C THR A 346 -14.08 37.91 -27.51
N ASP A 347 -14.77 38.35 -26.45
CA ASP A 347 -14.28 39.29 -25.43
C ASP A 347 -13.26 38.69 -24.41
N GLY A 348 -12.91 37.40 -24.55
CA GLY A 348 -11.99 36.71 -23.65
C GLY A 348 -10.51 36.90 -24.00
N TYR A 349 -9.74 37.37 -23.03
CA TYR A 349 -8.28 37.33 -23.03
C TYR A 349 -7.80 36.10 -22.26
N VAL A 350 -7.00 35.22 -22.88
CA VAL A 350 -6.45 34.02 -22.25
C VAL A 350 -4.96 34.21 -22.00
N TYR A 351 -4.55 34.17 -20.74
CA TYR A 351 -3.14 34.29 -20.33
C TYR A 351 -2.78 33.27 -19.26
N LYS A 352 -1.70 32.49 -19.49
CA LYS A 352 -1.26 31.38 -18.64
C LYS A 352 -2.43 30.47 -18.23
N ASN A 353 -3.32 30.19 -19.18
CA ASN A 353 -4.50 29.33 -18.98
C ASN A 353 -5.48 29.86 -17.90
N THR A 354 -5.47 31.18 -17.65
CA THR A 354 -6.50 31.96 -16.95
C THR A 354 -7.28 32.74 -18.01
N ILE A 355 -8.59 32.85 -17.85
CA ILE A 355 -9.46 33.63 -18.73
C ILE A 355 -9.76 34.97 -18.03
N GLU A 356 -9.69 36.08 -18.76
CA GLU A 356 -10.15 37.39 -18.31
C GLU A 356 -11.12 37.99 -19.34
N ILE A 357 -12.35 38.27 -18.92
CA ILE A 357 -13.36 38.93 -19.74
C ILE A 357 -13.64 40.31 -19.12
N CYS A 358 -13.57 41.38 -19.91
CA CYS A 358 -13.81 42.76 -19.45
C CYS A 358 -15.08 43.33 -20.10
N GLN A 359 -16.11 43.59 -19.31
CA GLN A 359 -17.40 44.10 -19.79
C GLN A 359 -17.72 45.49 -19.26
N LYS A 360 -18.34 46.33 -20.10
CA LYS A 360 -18.86 47.65 -19.68
C LYS A 360 -20.20 47.56 -18.95
N ARG A 361 -20.98 46.50 -19.19
CA ARG A 361 -22.30 46.27 -18.56
C ARG A 361 -22.14 45.38 -17.33
N LYS A 362 -22.50 45.90 -16.15
CA LYS A 362 -22.46 45.15 -14.88
C LYS A 362 -23.25 43.84 -14.94
N GLN A 363 -24.50 43.90 -15.41
CA GLN A 363 -25.39 42.74 -15.50
C GLN A 363 -24.77 41.58 -16.30
N LEU A 364 -24.17 41.88 -17.47
CA LEU A 364 -23.54 40.85 -18.29
C LEU A 364 -22.31 40.25 -17.60
N ALA A 365 -21.51 41.05 -16.90
CA ALA A 365 -20.39 40.54 -16.10
C ALA A 365 -20.87 39.65 -14.92
N GLU A 366 -21.94 40.01 -14.23
CA GLU A 366 -22.52 39.20 -13.14
C GLU A 366 -23.19 37.92 -13.66
N ASP A 367 -23.74 37.94 -14.88
CA ASP A 367 -24.25 36.75 -15.56
C ASP A 367 -23.12 35.81 -16.02
N ILE A 368 -21.97 36.34 -16.46
CA ILE A 368 -20.77 35.56 -16.80
C ILE A 368 -20.14 34.95 -15.54
N GLU A 369 -20.07 35.70 -14.44
CA GLU A 369 -19.68 35.19 -13.12
C GLU A 369 -20.59 34.04 -12.66
N TYR A 370 -21.92 34.21 -12.77
CA TYR A 370 -22.88 33.14 -12.49
C TYR A 370 -22.62 31.90 -13.37
N LEU A 371 -22.47 32.09 -14.68
CA LEU A 371 -22.28 30.99 -15.64
C LEU A 371 -21.03 30.18 -15.28
N ALA A 372 -19.90 30.86 -15.05
CA ALA A 372 -18.63 30.22 -14.68
C ALA A 372 -18.70 29.48 -13.33
N LEU A 373 -19.26 30.10 -12.29
CA LEU A 373 -19.44 29.46 -10.98
C LEU A 373 -20.36 28.23 -11.08
N SER A 374 -21.47 28.33 -11.81
CA SER A 374 -22.41 27.23 -12.00
C SER A 374 -21.79 26.01 -12.69
N LEU A 375 -20.78 26.22 -13.55
CA LEU A 375 -20.03 25.19 -14.25
C LEU A 375 -18.97 24.49 -13.38
N GLY A 376 -18.78 24.94 -12.13
CA GLY A 376 -17.75 24.46 -11.21
C GLY A 376 -16.40 25.15 -11.37
N PHE A 377 -16.28 26.17 -12.23
CA PHE A 377 -15.07 26.99 -12.32
C PHE A 377 -15.10 28.09 -11.26
N MET A 378 -13.95 28.58 -10.83
CA MET A 378 -13.90 29.75 -9.95
C MET A 378 -13.88 31.03 -10.79
N ALA A 379 -14.77 31.96 -10.47
CA ALA A 379 -14.81 33.30 -11.04
C ALA A 379 -14.50 34.35 -9.97
N VAL A 380 -13.80 35.42 -10.36
CA VAL A 380 -13.56 36.60 -9.54
C VAL A 380 -14.07 37.82 -10.29
N PHE A 381 -15.11 38.45 -9.76
CA PHE A 381 -15.65 39.71 -10.24
C PHE A 381 -14.89 40.90 -9.62
N LYS A 382 -14.45 41.84 -10.45
CA LYS A 382 -13.74 43.06 -10.00
C LYS A 382 -14.20 44.28 -10.81
N GLN A 383 -14.60 45.34 -10.11
CA GLN A 383 -14.75 46.66 -10.73
C GLN A 383 -13.36 47.30 -10.91
N ILE A 384 -13.10 47.83 -12.11
CA ILE A 384 -11.83 48.45 -12.49
C ILE A 384 -12.09 49.74 -13.26
N GLU A 385 -11.21 50.72 -13.11
CA GLU A 385 -11.16 51.88 -14.00
C GLU A 385 -10.15 51.60 -15.12
N LYS A 386 -10.57 51.82 -16.36
CA LYS A 386 -9.71 51.70 -17.55
C LYS A 386 -9.79 52.97 -18.37
N ILE A 387 -8.65 53.38 -18.91
CA ILE A 387 -8.53 54.48 -19.87
C ILE A 387 -8.59 53.89 -21.26
N CYS A 388 -9.49 54.38 -22.11
CA CYS A 388 -9.50 54.00 -23.52
C CYS A 388 -8.30 54.67 -24.23
N THR A 389 -7.29 53.89 -24.58
CA THR A 389 -6.04 54.36 -25.23
C THR A 389 -6.30 55.17 -26.51
N ASN A 390 -7.41 54.91 -27.20
CA ASN A 390 -7.73 55.53 -28.48
C ASN A 390 -8.56 56.82 -28.36
N THR A 391 -9.08 57.14 -27.16
CA THR A 391 -9.94 58.33 -26.94
C THR A 391 -9.59 59.15 -25.70
N GLY A 392 -8.68 58.66 -24.84
CA GLY A 392 -8.32 59.29 -23.56
C GLY A 392 -9.40 59.22 -22.48
N VAL A 393 -10.61 58.72 -22.80
CA VAL A 393 -11.74 58.67 -21.87
C VAL A 393 -11.52 57.60 -20.81
N THR A 394 -11.63 57.99 -19.54
CA THR A 394 -11.65 57.07 -18.40
C THR A 394 -13.07 56.52 -18.20
N GLY A 395 -13.19 55.26 -17.76
CA GLY A 395 -14.49 54.65 -17.50
C GLY A 395 -14.42 53.48 -16.55
N ILE A 396 -15.55 53.19 -15.91
CA ILE A 396 -15.74 52.02 -15.05
C ILE A 396 -16.06 50.80 -15.93
N TYR A 397 -15.31 49.73 -15.74
CA TYR A 397 -15.48 48.42 -16.37
C TYR A 397 -15.53 47.33 -15.30
N TYR A 398 -16.09 46.18 -15.66
CA TYR A 398 -16.24 45.01 -14.81
C TYR A 398 -15.45 43.85 -15.41
N GLN A 399 -14.39 43.44 -14.72
CA GLN A 399 -13.54 42.32 -15.10
C GLN A 399 -14.03 41.05 -14.38
N VAL A 400 -14.20 39.97 -15.14
CA VAL A 400 -14.45 38.64 -14.63
C VAL A 400 -13.24 37.78 -14.98
N THR A 401 -12.50 37.36 -13.96
CA THR A 401 -11.35 36.45 -14.11
C THR A 401 -11.78 35.03 -13.75
N ILE A 402 -11.74 34.13 -14.73
CA ILE A 402 -12.16 32.72 -14.58
C ILE A 402 -10.93 31.81 -14.59
N PHE A 403 -10.87 30.91 -13.61
CA PHE A 403 -9.84 29.88 -13.51
C PHE A 403 -10.40 28.64 -12.79
N GLY A 404 -9.87 27.46 -13.11
CA GLY A 404 -10.41 26.22 -12.58
C GLY A 404 -9.48 25.03 -12.80
N GLU A 405 -9.87 23.90 -12.24
CA GLU A 405 -9.55 22.60 -12.81
C GLU A 405 -10.47 22.38 -14.04
N ASN A 406 -10.07 21.52 -14.99
CA ASN A 406 -10.85 21.15 -16.19
C ASN A 406 -11.29 22.32 -17.12
N LEU A 407 -10.51 23.40 -17.20
CA LEU A 407 -10.77 24.51 -18.15
C LEU A 407 -10.72 24.07 -19.63
N ASN A 408 -10.02 22.96 -19.92
CA ASN A 408 -9.98 22.32 -21.24
C ASN A 408 -11.34 21.72 -21.68
N ASP A 409 -12.34 21.65 -20.79
CA ASP A 409 -13.71 21.26 -21.14
C ASP A 409 -14.43 22.35 -21.97
N ILE A 410 -13.93 23.59 -21.94
CA ILE A 410 -14.54 24.73 -22.63
C ILE A 410 -14.19 24.64 -24.13
N PRO A 411 -15.16 24.47 -25.04
CA PRO A 411 -14.90 24.22 -26.46
C PRO A 411 -14.57 25.51 -27.25
N THR A 412 -13.50 26.20 -26.87
CA THR A 412 -12.97 27.37 -27.60
C THR A 412 -12.37 26.95 -28.94
N ILE A 413 -12.67 27.70 -29.99
CA ILE A 413 -12.26 27.41 -31.37
C ILE A 413 -10.92 28.05 -31.69
N ILE A 414 -10.72 29.29 -31.27
CA ILE A 414 -9.56 30.09 -31.64
C ILE A 414 -8.29 29.49 -31.04
N LYS A 415 -7.33 29.13 -31.91
CA LYS A 415 -6.14 28.34 -31.55
C LYS A 415 -5.34 28.93 -30.38
N TYR A 416 -5.18 30.25 -30.31
CA TYR A 416 -4.44 30.93 -29.23
C TYR A 416 -5.27 31.17 -27.95
N LYS A 417 -6.59 30.92 -27.98
CA LYS A 417 -7.48 30.96 -26.81
C LYS A 417 -7.80 29.56 -26.27
N LYS A 418 -7.32 28.49 -26.91
CA LYS A 418 -7.50 27.11 -26.43
C LYS A 418 -6.88 26.91 -25.05
N LEU A 419 -7.70 26.35 -24.16
CA LEU A 419 -7.36 26.10 -22.77
C LEU A 419 -6.81 24.68 -22.62
N HIS A 420 -5.77 24.54 -21.81
CA HIS A 420 -5.10 23.25 -21.58
C HIS A 420 -5.48 22.69 -20.21
N GLN A 421 -5.17 21.42 -19.93
CA GLN A 421 -5.32 20.90 -18.58
C GLN A 421 -4.27 21.55 -17.65
N ARG A 422 -4.69 22.01 -16.46
CA ARG A 422 -3.79 22.64 -15.49
C ARG A 422 -3.18 21.62 -14.55
N CYS A 423 -1.86 21.41 -14.61
CA CYS A 423 -1.11 20.68 -13.59
C CYS A 423 -0.91 21.54 -12.32
N GLN A 424 -1.99 21.85 -11.60
CA GLN A 424 -1.95 22.66 -10.37
C GLN A 424 -2.23 21.84 -9.11
N THR A 425 -1.33 21.90 -8.13
CA THR A 425 -1.49 21.23 -6.82
C THR A 425 -2.53 21.89 -5.90
N LYS A 426 -2.98 23.10 -6.24
CA LYS A 426 -3.90 23.91 -5.41
C LYS A 426 -5.31 23.91 -6.01
N ARG A 427 -6.27 23.42 -5.23
CA ARG A 427 -7.71 23.41 -5.56
C ARG A 427 -8.20 24.81 -5.93
N ALA A 428 -8.78 24.97 -7.12
CA ALA A 428 -9.14 26.28 -7.66
C ALA A 428 -10.44 26.89 -7.08
N THR A 429 -11.35 26.06 -6.54
CA THR A 429 -12.63 26.47 -5.92
C THR A 429 -12.56 26.57 -4.39
N VAL A 430 -11.44 26.20 -3.78
CA VAL A 430 -11.28 26.04 -2.32
C VAL A 430 -10.28 27.07 -1.78
N HIS A 431 -10.73 27.91 -0.85
CA HIS A 431 -10.08 29.17 -0.51
C HIS A 431 -9.94 29.38 0.99
N GLY A 432 -8.80 29.96 1.39
CA GLY A 432 -8.67 30.56 2.71
C GLY A 432 -9.60 31.77 2.85
N PHE A 433 -9.83 32.18 4.09
CA PHE A 433 -10.64 33.34 4.41
C PHE A 433 -10.10 34.04 5.66
N LYS A 434 -10.58 35.26 5.88
CA LYS A 434 -10.44 36.03 7.13
C LYS A 434 -11.83 36.23 7.72
N VAL A 435 -11.87 36.49 9.02
CA VAL A 435 -13.11 36.80 9.74
C VAL A 435 -12.90 38.10 10.49
N ASN A 436 -13.72 39.10 10.21
CA ASN A 436 -13.77 40.36 10.94
C ASN A 436 -15.01 40.35 11.86
N LYS A 437 -14.90 40.92 13.06
CA LYS A 437 -16.06 41.16 13.93
C LYS A 437 -16.68 42.51 13.56
N ILE A 438 -17.98 42.55 13.30
CA ILE A 438 -18.69 43.78 12.90
C ILE A 438 -19.26 44.48 14.14
N GLY A 439 -20.08 43.77 14.93
CA GLY A 439 -20.90 44.35 16.00
C GLY A 439 -22.23 43.62 16.12
N LEU A 440 -23.13 44.11 16.97
CA LEU A 440 -24.51 43.59 17.05
C LEU A 440 -25.29 43.97 15.78
N GLY A 441 -26.20 43.12 15.30
CA GLY A 441 -27.11 43.48 14.21
C GLY A 441 -28.07 42.37 13.78
N ASP A 442 -28.98 42.73 12.87
CA ASP A 442 -30.02 41.85 12.32
C ASP A 442 -29.46 40.57 11.66
N TYR A 443 -30.05 39.44 12.02
CA TYR A 443 -29.90 38.17 11.33
C TYR A 443 -31.24 37.66 10.78
N TYR A 444 -31.15 36.85 9.72
CA TYR A 444 -32.26 36.11 9.10
C TYR A 444 -31.81 34.67 8.87
N GLY A 445 -32.70 33.70 9.03
CA GLY A 445 -32.38 32.28 8.82
C GLY A 445 -33.61 31.47 8.47
N PHE A 446 -33.40 30.21 8.12
CA PHE A 446 -34.44 29.29 7.73
C PHE A 446 -33.97 27.86 7.95
N GLU A 447 -34.90 26.95 8.18
CA GLU A 447 -34.63 25.51 8.33
C GLU A 447 -34.85 24.77 7.02
N LEU A 448 -34.12 23.67 6.82
CA LEU A 448 -34.13 22.86 5.60
C LEU A 448 -34.25 21.38 5.94
N ASP A 449 -34.83 20.62 5.03
CA ASP A 449 -34.79 19.17 5.00
C ASP A 449 -33.41 18.59 4.61
N GLY A 450 -33.32 17.26 4.62
CA GLY A 450 -32.17 16.51 4.08
C GLY A 450 -30.88 16.64 4.88
N ASN A 451 -29.78 16.99 4.21
CA ASN A 451 -28.45 17.09 4.83
C ASN A 451 -28.20 18.47 5.50
N GLY A 452 -29.18 19.36 5.50
CA GLY A 452 -29.08 20.71 6.08
C GLY A 452 -28.06 21.65 5.40
N ARG A 453 -27.44 21.23 4.28
CA ARG A 453 -26.49 22.04 3.50
C ARG A 453 -27.14 22.67 2.27
N TYR A 454 -26.75 23.91 1.98
CA TYR A 454 -27.29 24.67 0.85
C TYR A 454 -26.28 25.66 0.25
N LEU A 455 -26.62 26.15 -0.94
CA LEU A 455 -25.81 27.10 -1.69
C LEU A 455 -26.26 28.56 -1.50
N MET A 456 -25.29 29.41 -1.17
CA MET A 456 -25.45 30.85 -1.33
C MET A 456 -25.51 31.23 -2.81
N GLY A 457 -26.00 32.42 -3.13
CA GLY A 457 -26.17 32.93 -4.49
C GLY A 457 -24.87 33.01 -5.30
N ASP A 458 -23.70 32.96 -4.66
CA ASP A 458 -22.39 32.84 -5.31
C ASP A 458 -21.78 31.42 -5.25
N PHE A 459 -22.59 30.38 -5.01
CA PHE A 459 -22.25 28.95 -5.07
C PHE A 459 -21.35 28.42 -3.92
N LYS A 460 -21.24 29.15 -2.80
CA LYS A 460 -20.62 28.63 -1.56
C LYS A 460 -21.58 27.80 -0.71
N VAL A 461 -21.04 26.82 0.02
CA VAL A 461 -21.79 25.91 0.91
C VAL A 461 -21.85 26.40 2.38
N THR A 462 -22.96 26.14 3.08
CA THR A 462 -23.27 26.51 4.49
C THR A 462 -24.31 25.52 5.12
N HIS A 463 -24.63 25.58 6.44
CA HIS A 463 -25.27 24.47 7.21
C HIS A 463 -26.13 24.86 8.47
N ASN A 464 -27.11 24.01 8.87
CA ASN A 464 -28.06 24.14 10.02
C ASN A 464 -27.94 23.00 11.11
N THR A 465 -28.60 22.98 12.31
CA THR A 465 -28.29 21.99 13.44
C THR A 465 -29.33 21.94 14.60
N SER A 466 -29.42 20.83 15.38
CA SER A 466 -30.43 20.53 16.45
C SER A 466 -29.88 20.31 17.91
N ILE A 467 -30.77 20.00 18.88
CA ILE A 467 -30.53 19.97 20.36
C ILE A 467 -30.12 18.62 20.96
N LEU A 468 -30.57 17.48 20.40
CA LEU A 468 -30.31 16.14 20.98
C LEU A 468 -28.81 15.81 21.13
N LEU A 469 -27.96 16.50 20.35
CA LEU A 469 -26.51 16.50 20.46
C LEU A 469 -25.98 16.86 21.87
N GLY A 470 -26.76 17.56 22.69
CA GLY A 470 -26.42 17.88 24.08
C GLY A 470 -26.58 16.71 25.06
N ILE A 471 -27.67 15.95 24.92
CA ILE A 471 -27.93 14.75 25.73
C ILE A 471 -26.88 13.69 25.38
N TYR A 472 -26.65 13.47 24.08
CA TYR A 472 -25.65 12.51 23.59
C TYR A 472 -24.23 12.81 24.10
N PHE A 473 -23.85 14.08 24.23
CA PHE A 473 -22.56 14.47 24.81
C PHE A 473 -22.42 14.11 26.29
N ALA A 474 -23.46 14.30 27.10
CA ALA A 474 -23.41 13.97 28.53
C ALA A 474 -23.08 12.49 28.72
N LEU A 475 -23.76 11.62 27.98
CA LEU A 475 -23.64 10.17 28.07
C LEU A 475 -22.31 9.64 27.53
N PHE A 476 -21.90 10.00 26.30
CA PHE A 476 -20.78 9.31 25.62
C PHE A 476 -19.58 10.19 25.30
N GLY A 477 -19.62 11.49 25.62
CA GLY A 477 -18.51 12.43 25.35
C GLY A 477 -18.20 12.70 23.87
N THR A 478 -18.83 11.95 22.97
CA THR A 478 -18.69 12.02 21.51
C THR A 478 -19.59 13.10 20.94
N GLY A 479 -19.08 13.83 19.94
CA GLY A 479 -19.76 14.98 19.34
C GLY A 479 -18.75 16.01 18.79
N SER A 480 -19.01 16.52 17.60
CA SER A 480 -18.26 17.61 16.98
C SER A 480 -18.81 18.96 17.48
N LYS A 481 -17.94 19.78 18.09
CA LYS A 481 -18.25 21.03 18.81
C LYS A 481 -19.27 20.86 19.94
N LEU A 482 -18.86 21.12 21.16
CA LEU A 482 -19.67 20.87 22.36
C LEU A 482 -19.62 22.01 23.37
N ALA A 483 -18.81 23.05 23.13
CA ALA A 483 -18.86 24.27 23.94
C ALA A 483 -19.70 25.33 23.23
N MET A 484 -20.38 26.19 24.00
CA MET A 484 -20.27 27.65 23.94
C MET A 484 -21.36 28.38 24.75
N TYR A 485 -20.89 29.28 25.63
CA TYR A 485 -21.41 30.63 25.88
C TYR A 485 -20.31 31.36 26.67
N GLY A 486 -19.70 32.42 26.12
CA GLY A 486 -18.68 33.25 26.78
C GLY A 486 -17.35 32.60 27.22
N LYS A 487 -17.26 31.28 27.41
CA LYS A 487 -16.14 30.58 28.07
C LYS A 487 -15.49 29.51 27.18
N SER A 488 -14.28 29.11 27.58
CA SER A 488 -13.51 28.02 26.96
C SER A 488 -13.96 26.63 27.45
N SER A 489 -14.69 26.60 28.56
CA SER A 489 -15.28 25.43 29.18
C SER A 489 -16.79 25.39 29.02
N CYS A 490 -17.34 24.19 28.85
CA CYS A 490 -18.77 23.92 28.96
C CYS A 490 -18.99 22.77 29.94
N THR A 491 -20.19 22.74 30.52
CA THR A 491 -20.63 21.67 31.41
C THR A 491 -22.05 21.30 31.01
N VAL A 492 -22.26 20.01 30.74
CA VAL A 492 -23.60 19.44 30.67
C VAL A 492 -23.76 18.56 31.90
N THR A 493 -24.77 18.89 32.71
CA THR A 493 -25.21 18.06 33.83
C THR A 493 -26.52 17.41 33.43
N LEU A 494 -26.53 16.08 33.35
CA LEU A 494 -27.70 15.26 33.09
C LEU A 494 -28.06 14.47 34.35
N GLU A 495 -29.22 14.77 34.92
CA GLU A 495 -29.82 14.03 36.03
C GLU A 495 -30.83 13.03 35.47
N PHE A 496 -30.58 11.74 35.66
CA PHE A 496 -31.44 10.66 35.17
C PHE A 496 -31.35 9.43 36.09
N ASP A 497 -32.51 8.96 36.58
CA ASP A 497 -32.65 7.71 37.37
C ASP A 497 -31.59 7.56 38.48
N GLY A 498 -31.65 8.46 39.48
CA GLY A 498 -30.70 8.53 40.59
C GLY A 498 -29.25 8.87 40.22
N MET A 499 -28.95 9.09 38.94
CA MET A 499 -27.61 9.38 38.44
C MET A 499 -27.46 10.84 37.99
N THR A 500 -26.50 11.56 38.56
CA THR A 500 -26.09 12.91 38.13
C THR A 500 -24.79 12.80 37.34
N ILE A 501 -24.89 12.85 36.01
CA ILE A 501 -23.78 12.83 35.07
C ILE A 501 -23.38 14.26 34.74
N THR A 502 -22.29 14.75 35.34
CA THR A 502 -21.71 16.06 35.00
C THR A 502 -20.49 15.86 34.12
N ARG A 503 -20.60 16.19 32.83
CA ARG A 503 -19.47 16.16 31.90
C ARG A 503 -19.06 17.57 31.48
N SER A 504 -17.80 17.92 31.76
CA SER A 504 -17.20 19.17 31.29
C SER A 504 -16.23 18.96 30.13
N LYS A 505 -16.14 19.96 29.26
CA LYS A 505 -15.09 20.09 28.24
C LYS A 505 -14.13 21.18 28.71
N ARG A 506 -12.82 20.91 28.72
CA ARG A 506 -11.72 21.83 29.15
C ARG A 506 -11.88 22.43 30.57
N PRO A 507 -11.44 21.74 31.64
CA PRO A 507 -10.86 20.40 31.63
C PRO A 507 -11.88 19.39 31.12
N ASN A 508 -11.40 18.42 30.35
CA ASN A 508 -12.21 17.25 30.06
C ASN A 508 -12.30 16.48 31.37
N ARG A 509 -13.47 16.46 31.98
CA ARG A 509 -13.74 15.75 33.23
C ARG A 509 -15.14 15.20 33.15
N LEU A 510 -15.29 13.92 33.43
CA LEU A 510 -16.58 13.30 33.71
C LEU A 510 -16.67 13.09 35.22
N VAL A 511 -17.80 13.45 35.80
CA VAL A 511 -18.12 13.17 37.20
C VAL A 511 -19.52 12.55 37.25
N VAL A 512 -19.65 11.38 37.88
CA VAL A 512 -20.91 10.68 38.09
C VAL A 512 -21.19 10.59 39.59
N ASN A 513 -22.35 11.09 40.01
CA ASN A 513 -22.81 11.15 41.40
C ASN A 513 -21.85 11.86 42.39
N SER A 514 -20.95 12.71 41.88
CA SER A 514 -19.88 13.34 42.67
C SER A 514 -18.91 12.35 43.34
N ILE A 515 -18.90 11.08 42.91
CA ILE A 515 -18.13 9.98 43.50
C ILE A 515 -17.17 9.34 42.47
N TYR A 516 -17.61 9.14 41.23
CA TYR A 516 -16.83 8.46 40.19
C TYR A 516 -16.36 9.44 39.12
N GLU A 517 -15.08 9.36 38.72
CA GLU A 517 -14.46 10.26 37.76
C GLU A 517 -13.99 9.55 36.47
N ASP A 518 -13.97 10.29 35.36
CA ASP A 518 -13.38 9.92 34.07
C ASP A 518 -13.65 8.46 33.65
N ASP A 519 -12.64 7.61 33.50
CA ASP A 519 -12.83 6.24 32.97
C ASP A 519 -13.70 5.36 33.90
N ALA A 520 -13.63 5.57 35.22
CA ALA A 520 -14.51 4.90 36.18
C ALA A 520 -15.95 5.43 36.08
N GLY A 521 -16.12 6.75 35.91
CA GLY A 521 -17.43 7.35 35.65
C GLY A 521 -18.03 6.87 34.32
N GLN A 522 -17.22 6.73 33.27
CA GLN A 522 -17.66 6.26 31.96
C GLN A 522 -18.08 4.79 32.04
N SER A 523 -17.32 3.94 32.75
CA SER A 523 -17.68 2.54 33.00
C SER A 523 -19.04 2.39 33.71
N VAL A 524 -19.39 3.32 34.61
CA VAL A 524 -20.70 3.35 35.29
C VAL A 524 -21.82 3.77 34.33
N ILE A 525 -21.56 4.68 33.38
CA ILE A 525 -22.53 5.06 32.34
C ILE A 525 -22.70 3.92 31.33
N ASP A 526 -21.62 3.34 30.84
CA ASP A 526 -21.64 2.27 29.83
C ASP A 526 -22.32 1.02 30.40
N LYS A 527 -22.13 0.72 31.70
CA LYS A 527 -22.90 -0.33 32.41
C LYS A 527 -24.41 -0.05 32.50
N LYS A 528 -24.84 1.22 32.42
CA LYS A 528 -26.25 1.63 32.53
C LYS A 528 -26.93 1.84 31.17
N PHE A 529 -26.22 2.36 30.17
CA PHE A 529 -26.76 2.72 28.86
C PHE A 529 -26.27 1.83 27.70
N GLY A 530 -25.16 1.12 27.87
CA GLY A 530 -24.54 0.23 26.89
C GLY A 530 -23.72 0.94 25.80
N ASP A 531 -22.59 0.35 25.41
CA ASP A 531 -21.70 0.80 24.33
C ASP A 531 -22.42 1.04 22.98
N SER A 532 -23.53 0.35 22.77
CA SER A 532 -24.31 0.34 21.52
C SER A 532 -25.47 1.34 21.48
N PHE A 533 -25.62 2.22 22.47
CA PHE A 533 -26.75 3.16 22.57
C PHE A 533 -27.01 3.99 21.29
N LYS A 534 -25.96 4.32 20.51
CA LYS A 534 -26.10 5.01 19.21
C LYS A 534 -26.94 4.22 18.18
N THR A 535 -27.00 2.90 18.29
CA THR A 535 -27.74 2.00 17.38
C THR A 535 -29.04 1.49 17.99
N THR A 536 -29.19 1.56 19.32
CA THR A 536 -30.30 0.92 20.07
C THR A 536 -31.19 1.89 20.86
N GLY A 537 -30.75 3.14 21.06
CA GLY A 537 -31.45 4.16 21.86
C GLY A 537 -31.43 5.57 21.25
N TYR A 538 -30.82 5.77 20.08
CA TYR A 538 -30.87 7.03 19.35
C TYR A 538 -31.12 6.79 17.85
N ILE A 539 -32.21 7.36 17.33
CA ILE A 539 -32.53 7.35 15.90
C ILE A 539 -32.44 8.79 15.39
N SER A 540 -31.60 9.00 14.36
CA SER A 540 -31.40 10.29 13.70
C SER A 540 -32.24 10.40 12.43
N GLN A 541 -32.59 11.63 12.04
CA GLN A 541 -33.44 11.98 10.89
C GLN A 541 -33.16 11.20 9.58
N ASN A 542 -31.89 10.91 9.27
CA ASN A 542 -31.49 10.22 8.03
C ASN A 542 -31.32 8.68 8.18
N ALA A 543 -31.56 8.10 9.36
CA ALA A 543 -31.53 6.65 9.68
C ALA A 543 -30.28 5.83 9.23
N SER A 544 -29.24 6.45 8.69
CA SER A 544 -28.11 5.76 8.04
C SER A 544 -27.28 4.87 8.96
N ASP A 545 -27.34 5.11 10.27
CA ASP A 545 -26.69 4.32 11.33
C ASP A 545 -27.59 3.20 11.90
N SER A 546 -28.83 3.05 11.42
CA SER A 546 -29.81 2.08 11.94
C SER A 546 -29.44 0.64 11.61
N PHE A 547 -29.70 -0.27 12.57
CA PHE A 547 -29.40 -1.70 12.44
C PHE A 547 -29.89 -2.35 11.14
N ILE A 548 -31.05 -1.92 10.63
CA ILE A 548 -31.64 -2.44 9.38
C ILE A 548 -30.90 -2.00 8.12
N LEU A 549 -30.27 -0.82 8.10
CA LEU A 549 -29.52 -0.29 6.96
C LEU A 549 -28.03 -0.64 6.99
N MET A 550 -27.51 -1.16 8.11
CA MET A 550 -26.17 -1.76 8.21
C MET A 550 -25.98 -2.91 7.21
N SER A 551 -24.75 -3.09 6.72
CA SER A 551 -24.44 -4.21 5.81
C SER A 551 -24.61 -5.57 6.52
N PRO A 552 -24.84 -6.69 5.79
CA PRO A 552 -24.97 -8.02 6.40
C PRO A 552 -23.76 -8.48 7.23
N ILE A 553 -22.58 -7.88 7.01
CA ILE A 553 -21.36 -8.15 7.77
C ILE A 553 -21.35 -7.33 9.08
N GLU A 554 -21.74 -6.06 9.02
CA GLU A 554 -21.82 -5.20 10.21
C GLU A 554 -22.95 -5.63 11.15
N LYS A 555 -24.11 -6.04 10.61
CA LYS A 555 -25.20 -6.69 11.37
C LYS A 555 -24.69 -7.91 12.13
N LEU A 556 -23.91 -8.77 11.45
CA LEU A 556 -23.32 -9.96 12.06
C LEU A 556 -22.33 -9.60 13.16
N GLY A 557 -21.42 -8.65 12.91
CA GLY A 557 -20.47 -8.19 13.93
C GLY A 557 -21.13 -7.46 15.11
N PHE A 558 -22.30 -6.85 14.91
CA PHE A 558 -23.12 -6.26 15.97
C PHE A 558 -23.76 -7.35 16.85
N LEU A 559 -24.41 -8.35 16.24
CA LEU A 559 -24.99 -9.47 17.00
C LEU A 559 -23.94 -10.39 17.63
N GLU A 560 -22.77 -10.61 17.01
CA GLU A 560 -21.65 -11.35 17.62
C GLU A 560 -21.20 -10.70 18.93
N LYS A 561 -21.07 -9.36 18.96
CA LYS A 561 -20.71 -8.63 20.19
C LYS A 561 -21.75 -8.80 21.30
N PHE A 562 -23.03 -8.90 20.94
CA PHE A 562 -24.09 -9.11 21.92
C PHE A 562 -24.19 -10.56 22.40
N ALA A 563 -24.11 -11.54 21.49
CA ALA A 563 -24.14 -12.96 21.82
C ALA A 563 -22.96 -13.40 22.71
N PHE A 564 -21.85 -12.64 22.69
CA PHE A 564 -20.60 -12.98 23.37
C PHE A 564 -19.98 -11.82 24.16
N GLN A 565 -20.80 -11.04 24.89
CA GLN A 565 -20.35 -9.82 25.61
C GLN A 565 -19.07 -10.03 26.47
N ASP A 566 -18.94 -11.16 27.16
CA ASP A 566 -17.77 -11.48 28.00
C ASP A 566 -16.64 -12.24 27.29
N ILE A 567 -16.84 -12.68 26.04
CA ILE A 567 -15.92 -13.58 25.33
C ILE A 567 -15.47 -12.96 24.01
N ASN A 568 -14.18 -12.61 23.92
CA ASN A 568 -13.60 -12.13 22.67
C ASN A 568 -13.46 -13.27 21.63
N LEU A 569 -14.56 -13.55 20.92
CA LEU A 569 -14.66 -14.58 19.90
C LEU A 569 -13.61 -14.40 18.78
N SER A 570 -13.25 -13.17 18.44
CA SER A 570 -12.20 -12.89 17.43
C SER A 570 -10.83 -13.44 17.86
N ARG A 571 -10.48 -13.33 19.15
CA ARG A 571 -9.25 -13.90 19.73
C ARG A 571 -9.31 -15.43 19.75
N VAL A 572 -10.47 -16.03 20.03
CA VAL A 572 -10.66 -17.50 20.02
C VAL A 572 -10.57 -18.05 18.60
N LYS A 573 -11.30 -17.46 17.63
CA LYS A 573 -11.22 -17.77 16.20
C LYS A 573 -9.79 -17.63 15.68
N LYS A 574 -9.07 -16.56 16.05
CA LYS A 574 -7.66 -16.38 15.69
C LYS A 574 -6.76 -17.46 16.28
N ARG A 575 -6.80 -17.71 17.59
CA ARG A 575 -6.01 -18.79 18.24
C ARG A 575 -6.27 -20.16 17.61
N CYS A 576 -7.52 -20.48 17.29
CA CYS A 576 -7.89 -21.73 16.63
C CYS A 576 -7.34 -21.81 15.20
N LYS A 577 -7.41 -20.71 14.43
CA LYS A 577 -6.82 -20.62 13.07
C LYS A 577 -5.29 -20.73 13.10
N ASP A 578 -4.64 -20.05 14.04
CA ASP A 578 -3.19 -20.09 14.23
C ASP A 578 -2.73 -21.50 14.63
N LEU A 579 -3.46 -22.17 15.54
CA LEU A 579 -3.22 -23.57 15.91
C LEU A 579 -3.43 -24.54 14.73
N ILE A 580 -4.49 -24.37 13.94
CA ILE A 580 -4.71 -25.19 12.73
C ILE A 580 -3.59 -24.98 11.72
N LYS A 581 -3.13 -23.73 11.53
CA LYS A 581 -1.99 -23.41 10.66
C LYS A 581 -0.72 -24.10 11.16
N GLU A 582 -0.37 -23.95 12.43
CA GLU A 582 0.79 -24.60 13.08
C GLU A 582 0.74 -26.12 12.94
N ARG A 583 -0.41 -26.76 13.18
CA ARG A 583 -0.56 -28.23 13.04
C ARG A 583 -0.51 -28.68 11.58
N ASN A 584 -1.01 -27.88 10.64
CA ASN A 584 -0.89 -28.17 9.21
C ASN A 584 0.56 -28.01 8.71
N GLU A 585 1.27 -26.96 9.13
CA GLU A 585 2.67 -26.74 8.79
C GLU A 585 3.57 -27.85 9.34
N ASN A 586 3.32 -28.29 10.58
CA ASN A 586 4.00 -29.45 11.16
C ASN A 586 3.67 -30.76 10.40
N LEU A 587 2.40 -31.01 10.07
CA LEU A 587 2.01 -32.18 9.29
C LEU A 587 2.68 -32.17 7.90
N LEU A 588 2.57 -31.08 7.15
CA LEU A 588 3.20 -30.93 5.83
C LEU A 588 4.73 -31.12 5.92
N LYS A 589 5.38 -30.53 6.92
CA LYS A 589 6.82 -30.69 7.15
C LYS A 589 7.20 -32.16 7.39
N THR A 590 6.48 -32.86 8.28
CA THR A 590 6.76 -34.28 8.57
C THR A 590 6.43 -35.17 7.37
N THR A 591 5.32 -34.92 6.65
CA THR A 591 4.95 -35.64 5.43
C THR A 591 5.99 -35.45 4.32
N SER A 592 6.42 -34.22 4.02
CA SER A 592 7.47 -33.99 3.01
C SER A 592 8.83 -34.53 3.44
N GLN A 593 9.17 -34.51 4.74
CA GLN A 593 10.37 -35.16 5.24
C GLN A 593 10.30 -36.69 5.10
N LEU A 594 9.12 -37.28 5.29
CA LEU A 594 8.86 -38.71 5.12
C LEU A 594 8.90 -39.12 3.64
N GLU A 595 8.27 -38.35 2.75
CA GLU A 595 8.32 -38.54 1.29
C GLU A 595 9.76 -38.47 0.78
N MET A 596 10.50 -37.40 1.13
CA MET A 596 11.91 -37.26 0.75
C MET A 596 12.78 -38.38 1.33
N ALA A 597 12.57 -38.79 2.59
CA ALA A 597 13.31 -39.91 3.17
C ALA A 597 12.99 -41.24 2.48
N THR A 598 11.74 -41.44 2.07
CA THR A 598 11.29 -42.65 1.36
C THR A 598 11.86 -42.71 -0.05
N LEU A 599 11.81 -41.61 -0.82
CA LEU A 599 12.45 -41.49 -2.13
C LEU A 599 13.97 -41.76 -2.04
N MET A 600 14.64 -41.19 -1.04
CA MET A 600 16.07 -41.42 -0.80
C MET A 600 16.37 -42.89 -0.45
N LEU A 601 15.44 -43.62 0.17
CA LEU A 601 15.59 -45.07 0.40
C LEU A 601 15.27 -45.89 -0.87
N GLU A 602 14.32 -45.45 -1.70
CA GLU A 602 14.00 -46.10 -2.98
C GLU A 602 15.16 -45.97 -4.00
N GLU A 603 15.91 -44.87 -3.98
CA GLU A 603 17.16 -44.73 -4.76
C GLU A 603 18.32 -45.57 -4.20
N LEU A 604 18.30 -45.90 -2.90
CA LEU A 604 19.32 -46.72 -2.24
C LEU A 604 18.99 -48.21 -2.34
N SER A 605 19.55 -48.88 -3.35
CA SER A 605 19.49 -50.35 -3.45
C SER A 605 20.03 -51.05 -2.20
N GLU A 606 19.33 -52.08 -1.72
CA GLU A 606 19.79 -52.88 -0.57
C GLU A 606 21.15 -53.53 -0.92
N PRO A 607 22.23 -53.25 -0.17
CA PRO A 607 23.57 -53.62 -0.59
C PRO A 607 23.84 -55.12 -0.41
N GLU A 608 24.40 -55.75 -1.45
CA GLU A 608 24.71 -57.19 -1.44
C GLU A 608 25.73 -57.58 -0.35
N LYS A 609 25.47 -58.71 0.31
CA LYS A 609 26.20 -59.14 1.50
C LYS A 609 27.63 -59.61 1.21
N ILE A 610 28.62 -58.76 1.50
CA ILE A 610 30.06 -59.10 1.40
C ILE A 610 30.58 -59.73 2.71
N GLU A 611 31.35 -60.83 2.60
CA GLU A 611 32.04 -61.45 3.74
C GLU A 611 33.40 -60.80 4.05
N PHE A 612 33.89 -60.93 5.29
CA PHE A 612 35.13 -60.29 5.72
C PHE A 612 36.36 -61.16 5.33
N PRO A 613 37.34 -60.63 4.57
CA PRO A 613 38.36 -61.45 3.89
C PRO A 613 39.41 -62.12 4.80
N LEU A 614 39.61 -61.65 6.05
CA LEU A 614 40.60 -62.22 6.97
C LEU A 614 39.95 -63.08 8.06
N LYS A 615 40.47 -64.29 8.28
CA LYS A 615 40.03 -65.22 9.33
C LYS A 615 40.28 -64.67 10.74
N CYS A 616 39.30 -63.95 11.31
CA CYS A 616 39.34 -63.47 12.69
C CYS A 616 37.92 -63.27 13.29
N SER A 617 37.85 -63.19 14.62
CA SER A 617 36.59 -62.98 15.35
C SER A 617 36.05 -61.55 15.18
N LYS A 618 34.71 -61.38 15.27
CA LYS A 618 34.04 -60.07 15.04
C LYS A 618 34.66 -58.92 15.86
N LYS A 619 35.01 -59.14 17.14
CA LYS A 619 35.65 -58.13 18.02
C LYS A 619 37.05 -57.69 17.56
N ASN A 620 37.78 -58.53 16.82
CA ASN A 620 39.17 -58.28 16.44
C ASN A 620 39.35 -57.71 15.02
N ARG A 621 38.27 -57.56 14.23
CA ARG A 621 38.32 -57.10 12.83
C ARG A 621 39.02 -55.74 12.66
N ALA A 622 38.74 -54.76 13.52
CA ALA A 622 39.39 -53.45 13.46
C ALA A 622 40.92 -53.51 13.68
N LYS A 623 41.38 -54.36 14.60
CA LYS A 623 42.82 -54.63 14.80
C LYS A 623 43.43 -55.37 13.61
N ALA A 624 42.72 -56.35 13.04
CA ALA A 624 43.17 -57.10 11.87
C ALA A 624 43.37 -56.19 10.65
N ILE A 625 42.43 -55.28 10.38
CA ILE A 625 42.52 -54.27 9.31
C ILE A 625 43.78 -53.42 9.48
N ASN A 626 43.94 -52.77 10.64
CA ASN A 626 45.08 -51.87 10.87
C ASN A 626 46.42 -52.62 10.79
N ASN A 627 46.50 -53.83 11.34
CA ASN A 627 47.70 -54.66 11.28
C ASN A 627 48.10 -55.00 9.83
N GLU A 628 47.14 -55.29 8.95
CA GLU A 628 47.42 -55.62 7.55
C GLU A 628 47.86 -54.38 6.74
N THR A 629 47.23 -53.22 6.97
CA THR A 629 47.69 -51.94 6.40
C THR A 629 49.11 -51.58 6.85
N ILE A 630 49.44 -51.80 8.13
CA ILE A 630 50.79 -51.57 8.68
C ILE A 630 51.80 -52.55 8.06
N ARG A 631 51.46 -53.83 7.93
CA ARG A 631 52.33 -54.84 7.27
C ARG A 631 52.66 -54.45 5.82
N SER A 632 51.66 -54.05 5.03
CA SER A 632 51.87 -53.56 3.66
C SER A 632 52.84 -52.37 3.62
N LYS A 633 52.61 -51.33 4.45
CA LYS A 633 53.47 -50.14 4.54
C LYS A 633 54.91 -50.45 4.99
N ASN A 634 55.08 -51.34 5.96
CA ASN A 634 56.40 -51.75 6.45
C ASN A 634 57.20 -52.51 5.38
N THR A 635 56.57 -53.46 4.69
CA THR A 635 57.20 -54.22 3.59
C THR A 635 57.63 -53.29 2.44
N CYS A 636 56.75 -52.37 2.02
CA CYS A 636 57.11 -51.35 1.02
C CYS A 636 58.30 -50.46 1.45
N THR A 637 58.37 -50.11 2.74
CA THR A 637 59.46 -49.28 3.28
C THR A 637 60.80 -50.03 3.30
N LEU A 638 60.79 -51.34 3.58
CA LEU A 638 61.98 -52.20 3.50
C LEU A 638 62.47 -52.31 2.05
N ILE A 639 61.58 -52.59 1.09
CA ILE A 639 61.88 -52.64 -0.35
C ILE A 639 62.56 -51.35 -0.83
N LYS A 640 62.05 -50.18 -0.42
CA LYS A 640 62.66 -48.87 -0.73
C LYS A 640 64.08 -48.71 -0.14
N ARG A 641 64.36 -49.23 1.06
CA ARG A 641 65.70 -49.19 1.68
C ARG A 641 66.70 -50.05 0.91
N TYR A 642 66.34 -51.29 0.56
CA TYR A 642 67.21 -52.19 -0.20
C TYR A 642 67.49 -51.65 -1.60
N LYS A 643 66.47 -51.16 -2.33
CA LYS A 643 66.66 -50.48 -3.63
C LYS A 643 67.62 -49.29 -3.53
N LYS A 644 67.49 -48.41 -2.52
CA LYS A 644 68.44 -47.30 -2.32
C LYS A 644 69.88 -47.77 -2.07
N LYS A 645 70.07 -48.85 -1.30
CA LYS A 645 71.39 -49.38 -0.94
C LYS A 645 72.10 -50.04 -2.13
N ILE A 646 71.35 -50.73 -2.99
CA ILE A 646 71.83 -51.23 -4.28
C ILE A 646 72.27 -50.06 -5.18
N VAL A 647 71.42 -49.04 -5.33
CA VAL A 647 71.70 -47.87 -6.18
C VAL A 647 72.94 -47.09 -5.71
N SER A 648 73.22 -46.97 -4.41
CA SER A 648 74.46 -46.31 -3.95
C SER A 648 75.72 -47.09 -4.33
N LEU A 649 75.70 -48.43 -4.21
CA LEU A 649 76.83 -49.28 -4.60
C LEU A 649 77.04 -49.29 -6.11
N GLN A 650 75.95 -49.29 -6.89
CA GLN A 650 76.01 -49.14 -8.35
C GLN A 650 76.55 -47.77 -8.78
N LYS A 651 76.25 -46.69 -8.06
CA LYS A 651 76.81 -45.35 -8.35
C LYS A 651 78.31 -45.27 -8.07
N GLU A 652 78.80 -45.90 -7.00
CA GLU A 652 80.25 -45.99 -6.71
C GLU A 652 80.95 -46.71 -7.87
N LEU A 653 80.47 -47.90 -8.27
CA LEU A 653 80.97 -48.66 -9.42
C LEU A 653 80.93 -47.87 -10.74
N HIS A 654 79.77 -47.28 -11.07
CA HIS A 654 79.60 -46.56 -12.33
C HIS A 654 80.47 -45.30 -12.41
N SER A 655 80.69 -44.58 -11.30
CA SER A 655 81.58 -43.41 -11.30
C SER A 655 83.04 -43.75 -11.63
N LEU A 656 83.47 -44.97 -11.28
CA LEU A 656 84.80 -45.50 -11.55
C LEU A 656 84.92 -45.98 -13.03
N GLN A 657 83.84 -46.54 -13.58
CA GLN A 657 83.74 -46.87 -15.00
C GLN A 657 83.70 -45.62 -15.90
N VAL A 658 82.94 -44.58 -15.51
CA VAL A 658 82.79 -43.34 -16.29
C VAL A 658 84.10 -42.56 -16.39
N LEU A 659 84.95 -42.55 -15.35
CA LEU A 659 86.28 -41.95 -15.43
C LEU A 659 87.12 -42.58 -16.55
N ASN A 660 87.16 -43.92 -16.60
CA ASN A 660 87.89 -44.65 -17.63
C ASN A 660 87.31 -44.38 -19.03
N ALA A 661 85.98 -44.30 -19.16
CA ALA A 661 85.31 -44.06 -20.44
C ALA A 661 85.42 -42.61 -20.96
N GLN A 662 85.46 -41.60 -20.07
CA GLN A 662 85.61 -40.19 -20.47
C GLN A 662 86.99 -39.89 -21.09
N ILE A 663 88.02 -40.63 -20.67
CA ILE A 663 89.37 -40.56 -21.25
C ILE A 663 89.39 -41.15 -22.68
N THR A 664 88.55 -42.15 -22.97
CA THR A 664 88.39 -42.74 -24.31
C THR A 664 87.53 -41.87 -25.23
N SER A 665 86.31 -41.54 -24.80
CA SER A 665 85.29 -40.89 -25.65
C SER A 665 85.70 -39.51 -26.20
N LYS A 666 86.50 -38.72 -25.45
CA LYS A 666 87.01 -37.43 -25.95
C LYS A 666 88.11 -37.56 -27.02
N LYS A 667 88.66 -38.77 -27.25
CA LYS A 667 89.47 -39.06 -28.44
C LYS A 667 88.58 -39.47 -29.61
N ASP A 668 87.71 -40.45 -29.41
CA ASP A 668 86.88 -41.05 -30.49
C ASP A 668 85.94 -40.03 -31.18
N SER A 669 85.49 -39.01 -30.44
CA SER A 669 84.61 -37.96 -30.98
C SER A 669 85.29 -37.00 -31.97
N LEU A 670 86.63 -36.98 -32.02
CA LEU A 670 87.40 -36.17 -32.98
C LEU A 670 87.38 -36.79 -34.39
N ASP A 671 87.22 -38.11 -34.46
CA ASP A 671 87.28 -38.89 -35.70
C ASP A 671 85.91 -39.02 -36.39
N SER A 672 84.82 -39.24 -35.63
CA SER A 672 83.47 -39.47 -36.18
C SER A 672 82.89 -38.28 -36.99
N ILE A 673 83.31 -37.05 -36.72
CA ILE A 673 82.88 -35.85 -37.47
C ILE A 673 83.31 -35.91 -38.96
N VAL A 674 84.31 -36.73 -39.30
CA VAL A 674 84.85 -36.86 -40.67
C VAL A 674 83.99 -37.79 -41.55
N GLU A 675 83.30 -38.77 -40.97
CA GLU A 675 82.75 -39.91 -41.71
C GLU A 675 81.34 -39.66 -42.28
N LYS A 676 80.49 -38.90 -41.58
CA LYS A 676 79.07 -38.66 -41.93
C LYS A 676 78.81 -37.82 -43.18
N LEU A 677 79.84 -37.35 -43.89
CA LEU A 677 79.69 -36.56 -45.11
C LEU A 677 79.60 -37.42 -46.40
N ALA A 678 79.71 -38.75 -46.31
CA ALA A 678 79.90 -39.63 -47.47
C ALA A 678 78.65 -40.37 -48.01
N ASP A 679 77.79 -40.95 -47.15
CA ASP A 679 76.94 -42.09 -47.59
C ASP A 679 75.55 -41.75 -48.17
N MET A 680 75.11 -40.49 -48.16
CA MET A 680 73.72 -40.11 -48.53
C MET A 680 73.37 -40.18 -50.04
N SER A 681 74.00 -41.06 -50.83
CA SER A 681 74.07 -40.90 -52.30
C SER A 681 73.59 -42.09 -53.17
N LEU A 682 73.01 -43.17 -52.62
CA LEU A 682 73.01 -44.47 -53.31
C LEU A 682 71.67 -45.25 -53.50
N GLU A 683 70.53 -44.87 -52.91
CA GLU A 683 69.35 -45.79 -52.79
C GLU A 683 68.10 -45.47 -53.67
N GLU A 684 68.17 -44.60 -54.67
CA GLU A 684 66.98 -43.91 -55.27
C GLU A 684 66.25 -44.59 -56.48
N SER A 685 66.50 -45.84 -56.88
CA SER A 685 66.60 -46.12 -58.35
C SER A 685 65.80 -47.23 -59.09
N THR A 686 64.76 -47.92 -58.56
CA THR A 686 64.45 -49.31 -59.05
C THR A 686 63.01 -49.83 -59.37
N ILE A 687 61.90 -49.07 -59.48
CA ILE A 687 60.52 -49.67 -59.62
C ILE A 687 59.60 -49.00 -60.68
N GLU A 688 58.72 -49.77 -61.35
CA GLU A 688 57.91 -49.34 -62.53
C GLU A 688 56.43 -49.88 -62.58
N TYR A 689 55.49 -49.11 -63.20
CA TYR A 689 54.02 -49.33 -63.15
C TYR A 689 53.21 -48.66 -64.30
N ASP A 690 52.20 -49.36 -64.84
CA ASP A 690 51.30 -48.92 -65.93
C ASP A 690 50.14 -47.95 -65.54
N GLY A 691 49.85 -47.76 -64.25
CA GLY A 691 48.93 -46.71 -63.75
C GLY A 691 47.54 -47.18 -63.28
N ASP A 692 47.10 -46.64 -62.13
CA ASP A 692 45.80 -46.94 -61.48
C ASP A 692 44.60 -46.35 -62.25
N GLU A 693 44.88 -45.38 -63.12
CA GLU A 693 43.91 -44.39 -63.58
C GLU A 693 42.89 -44.98 -64.57
N LYS A 694 43.36 -45.66 -65.61
CA LYS A 694 42.49 -46.23 -66.66
C LYS A 694 41.50 -47.29 -66.16
N LEU A 695 41.84 -47.99 -65.07
CA LEU A 695 40.97 -49.05 -64.58
C LEU A 695 39.74 -48.52 -63.86
N GLN A 696 39.96 -47.49 -63.05
CA GLN A 696 38.92 -46.80 -62.31
C GLN A 696 37.99 -46.05 -63.28
N GLU A 697 38.54 -45.56 -64.39
CA GLU A 697 37.87 -44.73 -65.38
C GLU A 697 36.61 -45.37 -65.99
N TYR A 698 36.69 -46.61 -66.47
CA TYR A 698 35.55 -47.32 -67.07
C TYR A 698 34.44 -47.67 -66.06
N GLN A 699 34.76 -47.79 -64.76
CA GLN A 699 33.77 -48.18 -63.74
C GLN A 699 32.92 -46.99 -63.27
N ASP A 700 33.48 -45.77 -63.34
CA ASP A 700 32.83 -44.56 -62.85
C ASP A 700 31.66 -44.10 -63.77
N GLN A 701 31.86 -44.12 -65.10
CA GLN A 701 31.06 -43.34 -66.07
C GLN A 701 29.58 -43.78 -66.15
N LEU A 702 29.29 -45.07 -66.00
CA LEU A 702 27.93 -45.60 -66.04
C LEU A 702 27.07 -45.14 -64.85
N SER A 703 27.69 -44.95 -63.67
CA SER A 703 26.97 -44.50 -62.46
C SER A 703 26.54 -43.03 -62.50
N ILE A 704 27.12 -42.25 -63.42
CA ILE A 704 27.09 -40.79 -63.45
C ILE A 704 25.92 -40.20 -64.27
N LEU A 705 25.22 -40.98 -65.09
CA LEU A 705 24.11 -40.44 -65.88
C LEU A 705 22.79 -40.30 -65.08
N ILE A 706 22.57 -41.16 -64.08
CA ILE A 706 21.27 -41.24 -63.38
C ILE A 706 21.13 -40.17 -62.30
N SER A 707 22.15 -39.96 -61.46
CA SER A 707 22.03 -39.08 -60.29
C SER A 707 22.23 -37.58 -60.61
N LEU A 708 22.67 -37.24 -61.83
CA LEU A 708 22.91 -35.87 -62.33
C LEU A 708 21.64 -35.02 -62.28
N ARG A 709 20.48 -35.67 -62.39
CA ARG A 709 19.16 -35.04 -62.49
C ARG A 709 18.49 -34.77 -61.14
N GLU A 710 18.74 -35.59 -60.11
CA GLU A 710 18.30 -35.26 -58.74
C GLU A 710 19.10 -34.10 -58.15
N LEU A 711 20.32 -33.90 -58.65
CA LEU A 711 21.28 -32.94 -58.12
C LEU A 711 20.80 -31.48 -58.17
N THR A 712 20.39 -31.02 -59.36
CA THR A 712 20.18 -29.61 -59.67
C THR A 712 19.04 -29.00 -58.85
N LEU A 713 17.91 -29.70 -58.73
CA LEU A 713 16.74 -29.27 -57.95
C LEU A 713 16.99 -29.23 -56.43
N LEU A 714 17.95 -30.01 -55.93
CA LEU A 714 18.34 -30.04 -54.53
C LEU A 714 19.40 -28.97 -54.20
N GLN A 715 20.12 -28.50 -55.23
CA GLN A 715 21.16 -27.48 -55.16
C GLN A 715 20.60 -26.10 -54.80
N GLU A 716 19.67 -25.59 -55.61
CA GLU A 716 19.18 -24.20 -55.55
C GLU A 716 18.52 -23.90 -54.19
N ARG A 717 17.71 -24.85 -53.69
CA ARG A 717 16.97 -24.72 -52.43
C ARG A 717 17.87 -24.70 -51.19
N TYR A 718 19.06 -25.30 -51.28
CA TYR A 718 20.04 -25.31 -50.20
C TYR A 718 20.78 -23.99 -50.11
N ASP A 719 21.12 -23.39 -51.25
CA ASP A 719 21.84 -22.11 -51.28
C ASP A 719 20.97 -20.97 -50.70
N GLU A 720 19.64 -21.01 -50.87
CA GLU A 720 18.69 -20.11 -50.17
C GLU A 720 18.65 -20.32 -48.64
N ASP A 721 18.54 -21.57 -48.18
CA ASP A 721 18.48 -21.88 -46.73
C ASP A 721 19.82 -21.55 -46.02
N VAL A 722 20.97 -21.66 -46.70
CA VAL A 722 22.29 -21.23 -46.17
C VAL A 722 22.31 -19.73 -45.89
N LEU A 723 21.91 -18.89 -46.86
CA LEU A 723 21.89 -17.44 -46.69
C LEU A 723 20.96 -17.03 -45.53
N ARG A 724 19.85 -17.75 -45.33
CA ARG A 724 18.94 -17.56 -44.21
C ARG A 724 19.60 -17.89 -42.85
N LEU A 725 20.39 -18.96 -42.77
CA LEU A 725 21.12 -19.34 -41.56
C LEU A 725 22.18 -18.29 -41.17
N GLU A 726 22.89 -17.70 -42.15
CA GLU A 726 23.91 -16.67 -41.89
C GLU A 726 23.29 -15.42 -41.27
N ASN A 727 22.21 -14.89 -41.88
CA ASN A 727 21.44 -13.77 -41.32
C ASN A 727 20.92 -14.04 -39.89
N MET A 728 20.49 -15.27 -39.60
CA MET A 728 20.02 -15.64 -38.24
C MET A 728 21.15 -15.62 -37.21
N LYS A 729 22.36 -16.08 -37.57
CA LYS A 729 23.53 -16.06 -36.68
C LYS A 729 24.03 -14.64 -36.43
N GLU A 730 24.04 -13.80 -37.47
CA GLU A 730 24.51 -12.42 -37.35
C GLU A 730 23.60 -11.61 -36.41
N ASN A 731 22.27 -11.73 -36.55
CA ASN A 731 21.32 -11.11 -35.64
C ASN A 731 21.47 -11.60 -34.19
N GLU A 732 21.55 -12.92 -33.95
CA GLU A 732 21.69 -13.46 -32.59
C GLU A 732 23.04 -13.05 -31.94
N LYS A 733 24.08 -12.82 -32.76
CA LYS A 733 25.35 -12.27 -32.30
C LYS A 733 25.25 -10.78 -31.93
N VAL A 734 24.62 -9.95 -32.76
CA VAL A 734 24.40 -8.52 -32.47
C VAL A 734 23.60 -8.36 -31.16
N ASP A 735 22.51 -9.11 -31.00
CA ASP A 735 21.71 -9.13 -29.76
C ASP A 735 22.52 -9.53 -28.52
N LYS A 736 23.53 -10.40 -28.68
CA LYS A 736 24.43 -10.86 -27.61
C LYS A 736 25.48 -9.79 -27.27
N ASP A 737 26.10 -9.20 -28.29
CA ASP A 737 27.13 -8.16 -28.14
C ASP A 737 26.53 -6.87 -27.54
N GLU A 738 25.31 -6.47 -27.90
CA GLU A 738 24.58 -5.35 -27.28
C GLU A 738 24.27 -5.60 -25.80
N LYS A 739 23.87 -6.82 -25.43
CA LYS A 739 23.61 -7.20 -24.03
C LYS A 739 24.88 -7.23 -23.19
N ILE A 740 25.97 -7.76 -23.74
CA ILE A 740 27.29 -7.75 -23.08
C ILE A 740 27.69 -6.29 -22.78
N LYS A 741 27.62 -5.42 -23.79
CA LYS A 741 27.97 -4.01 -23.64
C LYS A 741 27.11 -3.27 -22.60
N SER A 742 25.79 -3.50 -22.60
CA SER A 742 24.87 -2.94 -21.62
C SER A 742 25.19 -3.34 -20.17
N ILE A 743 25.65 -4.58 -19.96
CA ILE A 743 26.08 -5.07 -18.63
C ILE A 743 27.47 -4.50 -18.27
N GLU A 744 28.42 -4.46 -19.21
CA GLU A 744 29.75 -3.88 -19.01
C GLU A 744 29.69 -2.39 -18.63
N ASP A 745 28.84 -1.61 -19.29
CA ASP A 745 28.64 -0.19 -18.99
C ASP A 745 28.04 0.03 -17.58
N SER A 746 27.40 -0.98 -16.99
CA SER A 746 26.61 -0.86 -15.74
C SER A 746 27.28 -1.48 -14.50
N ILE A 747 28.37 -2.23 -14.65
CA ILE A 747 28.94 -3.05 -13.57
C ILE A 747 29.93 -2.26 -12.68
N TRP A 748 29.89 -2.49 -11.36
CA TRP A 748 30.79 -1.92 -10.35
C TRP A 748 30.96 -0.37 -10.35
N GLN A 749 29.93 0.40 -10.73
CA GLN A 749 30.04 1.86 -10.87
C GLN A 749 30.27 2.65 -9.56
N GLU A 750 29.64 2.28 -8.44
CA GLU A 750 29.68 3.05 -7.18
C GLU A 750 30.89 2.70 -6.30
N TYR A 751 31.26 1.41 -6.25
CA TYR A 751 32.32 0.85 -5.42
C TYR A 751 32.96 -0.32 -6.16
N THR A 752 34.27 -0.53 -6.00
CA THR A 752 34.90 -1.75 -6.52
C THR A 752 34.66 -2.95 -5.60
N LYS A 753 34.84 -4.16 -6.13
CA LYS A 753 34.74 -5.43 -5.37
C LYS A 753 35.65 -5.46 -4.13
N ASN A 754 36.82 -4.82 -4.21
CA ASN A 754 37.80 -4.73 -3.13
C ASN A 754 37.35 -3.73 -2.05
N ASP A 755 36.86 -2.56 -2.46
CA ASP A 755 36.37 -1.52 -1.53
C ASP A 755 35.18 -2.05 -0.72
N CYS A 756 34.22 -2.72 -1.39
CA CYS A 756 33.12 -3.41 -0.73
C CYS A 756 33.62 -4.41 0.34
N MET A 757 34.69 -5.17 0.06
CA MET A 757 35.22 -6.15 1.02
C MET A 757 35.98 -5.51 2.19
N ALA A 758 36.66 -4.38 1.97
CA ALA A 758 37.28 -3.60 3.04
C ALA A 758 36.20 -2.98 3.95
N THR A 759 35.26 -2.22 3.38
CA THR A 759 34.22 -1.52 4.15
C THR A 759 33.31 -2.48 4.92
N ILE A 760 32.97 -3.66 4.36
CA ILE A 760 32.24 -4.72 5.08
C ILE A 760 33.01 -5.16 6.34
N LYS A 761 34.32 -5.33 6.25
CA LYS A 761 35.17 -5.79 7.36
C LYS A 761 35.26 -4.73 8.46
N ASP A 762 35.42 -3.47 8.09
CA ASP A 762 35.55 -2.37 9.03
C ASP A 762 34.22 -2.10 9.75
N TYR A 763 33.09 -2.10 9.02
CA TYR A 763 31.76 -2.00 9.62
C TYR A 763 31.42 -3.20 10.52
N GLN A 764 31.86 -4.42 10.16
CA GLN A 764 31.74 -5.59 11.03
C GLN A 764 32.54 -5.49 12.33
N GLN A 765 33.66 -4.76 12.34
CA GLN A 765 34.43 -4.52 13.55
C GLN A 765 33.74 -3.48 14.44
N ILE A 766 33.37 -2.32 13.85
CA ILE A 766 32.65 -1.24 14.55
C ILE A 766 31.35 -1.77 15.19
N ILE A 767 30.55 -2.57 14.48
CA ILE A 767 29.32 -3.15 15.01
C ILE A 767 29.58 -4.05 16.23
N LYS A 768 30.64 -4.87 16.22
CA LYS A 768 30.99 -5.72 17.37
C LYS A 768 31.40 -4.90 18.59
N ASP A 769 32.17 -3.83 18.37
CA ASP A 769 32.65 -2.98 19.44
C ASP A 769 31.49 -2.17 20.04
N LEU A 770 30.53 -1.72 19.22
CA LEU A 770 29.27 -1.10 19.67
C LEU A 770 28.33 -2.07 20.40
N GLU A 771 28.14 -3.29 19.91
CA GLU A 771 27.33 -4.33 20.58
C GLU A 771 27.93 -4.68 21.94
N LYS A 772 29.25 -4.83 22.03
CA LYS A 772 29.98 -5.02 23.28
C LYS A 772 29.86 -3.82 24.23
N LEU A 773 29.76 -2.60 23.70
CA LEU A 773 29.55 -1.38 24.49
C LEU A 773 28.12 -1.35 25.09
N ASP A 774 27.12 -1.82 24.35
CA ASP A 774 25.72 -1.96 24.82
C ASP A 774 25.58 -3.06 25.88
N ASP A 775 26.23 -4.22 25.68
CA ASP A 775 26.33 -5.29 26.68
C ASP A 775 26.99 -4.79 27.98
N LEU A 776 28.13 -4.09 27.87
CA LEU A 776 28.86 -3.57 29.02
C LEU A 776 28.07 -2.48 29.77
N LYS A 777 27.33 -1.61 29.06
CA LYS A 777 26.41 -0.63 29.68
C LYS A 777 25.26 -1.33 30.40
N THR A 778 24.65 -2.32 29.75
CA THR A 778 23.56 -3.12 30.34
C THR A 778 24.01 -3.87 31.59
N ASP A 779 25.26 -4.35 31.62
CA ASP A 779 25.84 -4.93 32.84
C ASP A 779 26.20 -3.85 33.88
N LEU A 780 26.73 -2.68 33.49
CA LEU A 780 27.01 -1.58 34.41
C LEU A 780 25.76 -1.19 35.22
N ASP A 781 24.61 -1.04 34.55
CA ASP A 781 23.31 -0.71 35.17
C ASP A 781 22.87 -1.74 36.22
N ARG A 782 23.30 -3.02 36.11
CA ARG A 782 23.00 -4.08 37.10
C ARG A 782 23.85 -3.99 38.38
N TYR A 783 24.99 -3.30 38.31
CA TYR A 783 25.96 -3.17 39.40
C TYR A 783 25.99 -1.77 40.02
N VAL A 784 25.04 -0.90 39.71
CA VAL A 784 24.88 0.41 40.35
C VAL A 784 24.73 0.25 41.87
N VAL A 785 25.58 0.94 42.63
CA VAL A 785 25.57 1.00 44.09
C VAL A 785 25.58 2.46 44.50
N ASP A 786 24.66 2.82 45.40
CA ASP A 786 24.63 4.10 46.10
C ASP A 786 25.82 4.14 47.10
N GLU A 787 26.85 4.93 46.77
CA GLU A 787 28.06 5.07 47.58
C GLU A 787 27.77 5.72 48.95
N ASP A 788 26.85 6.69 49.01
CA ASP A 788 26.45 7.38 50.24
C ASP A 788 25.69 6.44 51.19
N GLN A 789 24.77 5.63 50.66
CA GLN A 789 24.08 4.60 51.45
C GLN A 789 25.04 3.51 51.94
N LEU A 790 26.07 3.17 51.17
CA LEU A 790 27.10 2.22 51.61
C LEU A 790 27.98 2.81 52.73
N ALA A 791 28.41 4.06 52.61
CA ALA A 791 29.12 4.78 53.67
C ALA A 791 28.31 4.81 54.96
N LYS A 792 27.02 5.18 54.87
CA LYS A 792 26.11 5.18 56.02
C LYS A 792 25.95 3.81 56.68
N TYR A 793 25.93 2.71 55.91
CA TYR A 793 25.87 1.36 56.49
C TYR A 793 27.15 0.98 57.25
N ILE A 794 28.31 1.50 56.83
CA ILE A 794 29.59 1.32 57.52
C ILE A 794 29.61 2.14 58.83
N GLU A 795 29.10 3.37 58.82
CA GLU A 795 28.93 4.20 60.03
C GLU A 795 27.93 3.58 61.02
N GLU A 796 26.77 3.11 60.54
CA GLU A 796 25.77 2.42 61.38
C GLU A 796 26.31 1.11 61.97
N LEU A 797 27.22 0.42 61.28
CA LEU A 797 27.91 -0.76 61.79
C LEU A 797 28.85 -0.39 62.95
N ALA A 798 29.65 0.66 62.79
CA ALA A 798 30.58 1.14 63.82
C ALA A 798 29.82 1.57 65.08
N ALA A 799 28.85 2.47 64.93
CA ALA A 799 28.03 2.95 66.05
C ALA A 799 27.30 1.80 66.77
N ALA A 800 26.75 0.81 66.04
CA ALA A 800 26.11 -0.35 66.66
C ALA A 800 27.08 -1.26 67.44
N LYS A 801 28.35 -1.36 67.02
CA LYS A 801 29.40 -2.09 67.75
C LYS A 801 29.76 -1.38 69.04
N ASP A 802 29.96 -0.07 68.99
CA ASP A 802 30.29 0.75 70.16
C ASP A 802 29.14 0.71 71.20
N THR A 803 27.89 0.87 70.76
CA THR A 803 26.71 0.78 71.64
C THR A 803 26.55 -0.60 72.29
N ILE A 804 26.93 -1.70 71.61
CA ILE A 804 26.96 -3.03 72.26
C ILE A 804 28.00 -3.07 73.36
N GLU A 805 29.18 -2.51 73.15
CA GLU A 805 30.28 -2.58 74.13
C GLU A 805 29.97 -1.75 75.38
N GLU A 806 29.26 -0.63 75.22
CA GLU A 806 28.69 0.14 76.33
C GLU A 806 27.61 -0.66 77.08
N LYS A 807 26.67 -1.28 76.36
CA LYS A 807 25.58 -2.06 76.99
C LYS A 807 26.06 -3.35 77.65
N LYS A 808 27.13 -4.00 77.16
CA LYS A 808 27.78 -5.11 77.88
C LYS A 808 28.34 -4.65 79.22
N LYS A 809 29.09 -3.54 79.27
CA LYS A 809 29.62 -3.00 80.54
C LYS A 809 28.51 -2.65 81.54
N LEU A 810 27.36 -2.20 81.04
CA LEU A 810 26.17 -1.99 81.87
C LEU A 810 25.57 -3.31 82.38
N LEU A 811 25.47 -4.33 81.53
CA LEU A 811 25.04 -5.68 81.90
C LEU A 811 25.98 -6.30 82.95
N ASP A 812 27.30 -6.28 82.72
CA ASP A 812 28.32 -6.77 83.65
C ASP A 812 28.20 -6.06 85.03
N LYS A 813 27.91 -4.74 85.04
CA LYS A 813 27.70 -3.98 86.29
C LYS A 813 26.42 -4.39 87.02
N LEU A 814 25.33 -4.65 86.30
CA LEU A 814 24.06 -5.09 86.88
C LEU A 814 24.15 -6.54 87.41
N GLU A 815 24.85 -7.43 86.71
CA GLU A 815 25.10 -8.81 87.15
C GLU A 815 25.93 -8.84 88.45
N MET A 816 26.98 -8.01 88.57
CA MET A 816 27.76 -7.89 89.81
C MET A 816 26.95 -7.39 91.03
N GLN A 817 25.85 -6.65 90.81
CA GLN A 817 24.99 -6.15 91.89
C GLN A 817 24.01 -7.23 92.40
N GLN A 818 23.82 -8.34 91.67
CA GLN A 818 22.99 -9.47 92.12
C GLN A 818 23.76 -10.51 92.97
N GLU A 819 25.10 -10.53 92.93
CA GLU A 819 25.88 -11.52 93.69
C GLU A 819 25.78 -11.30 95.21
N ILE A 820 25.42 -12.36 95.94
CA ILE A 820 25.34 -12.37 97.41
C ILE A 820 26.63 -12.98 97.97
N PHE A 821 27.45 -12.15 98.61
CA PHE A 821 28.69 -12.57 99.25
C PHE A 821 28.42 -12.93 100.72
N GLN A 822 29.06 -13.99 101.23
CA GLN A 822 29.04 -14.30 102.67
C GLN A 822 30.30 -13.79 103.35
N CYS A 823 30.14 -13.07 104.47
CA CYS A 823 31.28 -12.64 105.28
C CYS A 823 32.00 -13.86 105.90
N PRO A 824 33.31 -14.09 105.63
CA PRO A 824 34.02 -15.26 106.12
C PRO A 824 34.27 -15.28 107.64
N SER A 825 33.94 -14.20 108.37
CA SER A 825 34.05 -14.15 109.85
C SER A 825 32.73 -14.23 110.61
N CYS A 826 31.59 -13.90 109.99
CA CYS A 826 30.29 -13.90 110.68
C CYS A 826 29.12 -14.49 109.86
N SER A 827 29.37 -15.00 108.65
CA SER A 827 28.39 -15.65 107.77
C SER A 827 27.19 -14.79 107.32
N VAL A 828 27.20 -13.50 107.63
CA VAL A 828 26.20 -12.52 107.17
C VAL A 828 26.25 -12.38 105.65
N GLN A 829 25.07 -12.32 105.03
CA GLN A 829 24.89 -12.07 103.60
C GLN A 829 25.04 -10.58 103.27
N LEU A 830 25.84 -10.31 102.24
CA LEU A 830 26.27 -8.98 101.81
C LEU A 830 25.99 -8.83 100.31
N ARG A 831 25.47 -7.67 99.88
CA ARG A 831 25.25 -7.33 98.47
C ARG A 831 25.95 -6.01 98.15
N PHE A 832 26.45 -5.86 96.91
CA PHE A 832 26.98 -4.60 96.41
C PHE A 832 25.84 -3.69 95.92
N GLN A 833 25.79 -2.45 96.42
CA GLN A 833 24.90 -1.40 95.92
C GLN A 833 25.69 -0.10 95.81
N ASP A 834 25.71 0.50 94.61
CA ASP A 834 26.48 1.71 94.27
C ASP A 834 27.93 1.73 94.77
N ASP A 835 28.65 0.62 94.49
CA ASP A 835 30.06 0.36 94.82
C ASP A 835 30.37 0.24 96.35
N ASP A 836 29.37 0.33 97.22
CA ASP A 836 29.45 0.04 98.66
C ASP A 836 28.84 -1.35 99.01
N LEU A 837 29.36 -1.98 100.07
CA LEU A 837 28.99 -3.34 100.49
C LEU A 837 28.03 -3.32 101.70
N GLN A 838 26.76 -3.72 101.51
CA GLN A 838 25.71 -3.58 102.52
C GLN A 838 25.17 -4.93 103.03
N ILE A 839 24.63 -4.93 104.26
CA ILE A 839 24.06 -6.10 104.95
C ILE A 839 22.60 -6.32 104.54
N LEU A 840 22.24 -7.55 104.21
CA LEU A 840 20.89 -7.91 103.78
C LEU A 840 19.93 -8.07 104.98
N GLU A 841 19.09 -7.06 105.25
CA GLU A 841 17.96 -7.19 106.21
C GLU A 841 16.65 -7.53 105.47
N ASN A 842 15.86 -8.46 106.03
CA ASN A 842 14.69 -9.04 105.36
C ASN A 842 13.62 -8.01 104.97
N SER A 843 13.44 -7.77 103.67
CA SER A 843 12.29 -7.08 103.09
C SER A 843 12.04 -7.57 101.65
N ILE A 844 11.08 -8.48 101.50
CA ILE A 844 10.72 -9.11 100.21
C ILE A 844 9.91 -8.10 99.38
N THR A 845 10.54 -7.44 98.40
CA THR A 845 9.84 -6.81 97.25
C THR A 845 10.71 -6.48 96.03
N THR A 846 12.05 -6.40 96.14
CA THR A 846 12.89 -5.78 95.09
C THR A 846 13.38 -6.73 93.99
N GLU A 847 13.46 -8.04 94.24
CA GLU A 847 14.14 -9.01 93.36
C GLU A 847 13.48 -9.21 91.98
N ILE A 848 12.20 -8.84 91.82
CA ILE A 848 11.47 -9.06 90.56
C ILE A 848 11.82 -7.98 89.51
N HIS A 849 11.99 -6.71 89.91
CA HIS A 849 12.31 -5.64 88.96
C HIS A 849 13.78 -5.66 88.52
N GLU A 850 14.71 -6.02 89.41
CA GLU A 850 16.14 -6.12 89.07
C GLU A 850 16.40 -7.20 87.99
N GLN A 851 15.61 -8.29 87.98
CA GLN A 851 15.70 -9.33 86.95
C GLN A 851 15.11 -8.89 85.60
N GLU A 852 14.01 -8.14 85.60
CA GLU A 852 13.37 -7.60 84.39
C GLU A 852 14.31 -6.63 83.63
N ASP A 853 15.08 -5.81 84.35
CA ASP A 853 16.03 -4.86 83.75
C ASP A 853 17.22 -5.57 83.08
N ILE A 854 17.76 -6.63 83.70
CA ILE A 854 18.82 -7.48 83.11
C ILE A 854 18.32 -8.17 81.83
N ASP A 855 17.13 -8.77 81.87
CA ASP A 855 16.51 -9.40 80.70
C ASP A 855 16.20 -8.37 79.59
N MET A 856 15.82 -7.14 79.95
CA MET A 856 15.60 -6.06 78.98
C MET A 856 16.91 -5.67 78.27
N VAL A 857 17.98 -5.40 79.02
CA VAL A 857 19.30 -5.03 78.46
C VAL A 857 19.88 -6.17 77.62
N SER A 858 19.77 -7.42 78.08
CA SER A 858 20.19 -8.61 77.34
C SER A 858 19.43 -8.76 76.00
N ASN A 859 18.10 -8.58 76.02
CA ASN A 859 17.28 -8.58 74.80
C ASN A 859 17.66 -7.45 73.82
N GLU A 860 18.05 -6.27 74.31
CA GLU A 860 18.54 -5.19 73.46
C GLU A 860 19.91 -5.49 72.84
N ILE A 861 20.84 -6.04 73.61
CA ILE A 861 22.13 -6.52 73.11
C ILE A 861 21.91 -7.57 71.99
N ASP A 862 20.96 -8.50 72.16
CA ASP A 862 20.64 -9.51 71.14
C ASP A 862 19.89 -8.96 69.92
N LYS A 863 19.15 -7.85 70.05
CA LYS A 863 18.63 -7.09 68.89
C LYS A 863 19.78 -6.43 68.13
N LEU A 864 20.73 -5.81 68.83
CA LEU A 864 21.89 -5.16 68.21
C LEU A 864 22.84 -6.18 67.55
N LYS A 865 23.12 -7.33 68.17
CA LYS A 865 23.90 -8.44 67.57
C LYS A 865 23.26 -8.91 66.26
N ARG A 866 21.93 -9.00 66.20
CA ARG A 866 21.18 -9.31 64.96
C ARG A 866 21.32 -8.22 63.90
N LYS A 867 21.24 -6.94 64.27
CA LYS A 867 21.48 -5.82 63.34
C LYS A 867 22.90 -5.85 62.77
N ILE A 868 23.91 -6.06 63.61
CA ILE A 868 25.32 -6.15 63.19
C ILE A 868 25.52 -7.30 62.20
N ARG A 869 25.06 -8.53 62.50
CA ARG A 869 25.16 -9.66 61.56
C ARG A 869 24.49 -9.37 60.20
N SER A 870 23.38 -8.63 60.20
CA SER A 870 22.72 -8.17 58.97
C SER A 870 23.54 -7.12 58.20
N LEU A 871 24.22 -6.21 58.89
CA LEU A 871 25.08 -5.21 58.25
C LEU A 871 26.39 -5.85 57.73
N GLU A 872 27.07 -6.66 58.53
CA GLU A 872 28.32 -7.36 58.18
C GLU A 872 28.17 -8.32 56.99
N SER A 873 26.98 -8.92 56.80
CA SER A 873 26.69 -9.72 55.61
C SER A 873 26.34 -8.87 54.38
N SER A 874 25.78 -7.68 54.55
CA SER A 874 25.35 -6.82 53.44
C SER A 874 26.44 -5.92 52.85
N ILE A 875 27.38 -5.45 53.68
CA ILE A 875 28.44 -4.50 53.28
C ILE A 875 29.40 -5.11 52.24
N PRO A 876 29.96 -6.33 52.42
CA PRO A 876 30.87 -6.92 51.44
C PRO A 876 30.21 -7.17 50.08
N ILE A 877 28.93 -7.53 50.07
CA ILE A 877 28.16 -7.72 48.83
C ILE A 877 28.05 -6.39 48.07
N LYS A 878 27.76 -5.28 48.76
CA LYS A 878 27.71 -3.94 48.16
C LYS A 878 29.09 -3.45 47.70
N GLN A 879 30.15 -3.71 48.46
CA GLN A 879 31.53 -3.37 48.09
C GLN A 879 31.99 -4.10 46.81
N ASN A 880 31.79 -5.42 46.73
CA ASN A 880 32.12 -6.20 45.53
C ASN A 880 31.35 -5.73 44.28
N LYS A 881 30.08 -5.32 44.44
CA LYS A 881 29.32 -4.72 43.33
C LYS A 881 29.92 -3.39 42.88
N LEU A 882 30.35 -2.54 43.81
CA LEU A 882 30.96 -1.24 43.51
C LEU A 882 32.32 -1.37 42.80
N GLU A 883 33.16 -2.33 43.22
CA GLU A 883 34.40 -2.64 42.50
C GLU A 883 34.11 -3.11 41.07
N ARG A 884 33.15 -4.02 40.90
CA ARG A 884 32.75 -4.51 39.57
C ARG A 884 32.20 -3.40 38.68
N HIS A 885 31.43 -2.47 39.23
CA HIS A 885 30.96 -1.27 38.53
C HIS A 885 32.14 -0.40 38.05
N LYS A 886 33.17 -0.21 38.88
CA LYS A 886 34.38 0.55 38.50
C LYS A 886 35.20 -0.14 37.39
N GLU A 887 35.30 -1.48 37.41
CA GLU A 887 35.92 -2.25 36.32
C GLU A 887 35.17 -2.13 34.99
N LEU A 888 33.84 -2.26 35.03
CA LEU A 888 32.97 -2.15 33.84
C LEU A 888 33.03 -0.73 33.26
N SER A 889 32.95 0.32 34.09
CA SER A 889 33.07 1.71 33.67
C SER A 889 34.40 1.98 32.96
N LYS A 890 35.51 1.47 33.49
CA LYS A 890 36.84 1.59 32.86
C LYS A 890 36.91 0.86 31.51
N SER A 891 36.23 -0.28 31.38
CA SER A 891 36.17 -1.06 30.15
C SER A 891 35.35 -0.37 29.05
N ILE A 892 34.26 0.31 29.42
CA ILE A 892 33.45 1.14 28.51
C ILE A 892 34.26 2.35 28.01
N GLN A 893 35.00 3.00 28.90
CA GLN A 893 35.85 4.14 28.55
C GLN A 893 36.91 3.75 27.50
N LEU A 894 37.61 2.63 27.71
CA LEU A 894 38.63 2.09 26.80
C LEU A 894 38.14 1.75 25.38
N ILE A 895 36.85 1.47 25.20
CA ILE A 895 36.23 1.26 23.88
C ILE A 895 35.77 2.59 23.29
N THR A 896 35.25 3.49 24.14
CA THR A 896 34.74 4.80 23.73
C THR A 896 35.86 5.71 23.22
N GLU A 897 37.05 5.67 23.84
CA GLU A 897 38.23 6.44 23.44
C GLU A 897 38.81 6.05 22.06
N GLN A 898 38.33 4.98 21.42
CA GLN A 898 38.76 4.55 20.09
C GLN A 898 38.02 5.28 18.95
N TYR A 899 36.99 6.07 19.27
CA TYR A 899 36.14 6.77 18.31
C TYR A 899 36.00 8.25 18.71
N GLU A 900 36.22 9.19 17.77
CA GLU A 900 36.01 10.62 18.03
C GLU A 900 34.54 10.97 18.29
N GLU A 901 33.63 10.28 17.60
CA GLU A 901 32.18 10.30 17.81
C GLU A 901 31.65 8.87 17.68
N ILE A 902 30.78 8.44 18.59
CA ILE A 902 30.26 7.06 18.63
C ILE A 902 29.27 6.86 17.47
N PRO A 903 29.53 5.97 16.50
CA PRO A 903 28.62 5.77 15.37
C PRO A 903 27.29 5.13 15.79
N ASP A 904 26.19 5.49 15.12
CA ASP A 904 24.88 4.88 15.41
C ASP A 904 24.79 3.43 14.92
N LEU A 905 24.47 2.52 15.84
CA LEU A 905 24.39 1.07 15.57
C LEU A 905 23.32 0.71 14.52
N SER A 906 22.26 1.51 14.37
CA SER A 906 21.22 1.28 13.35
C SER A 906 21.62 1.81 11.98
N GLU A 907 22.43 2.87 11.89
CA GLU A 907 22.98 3.36 10.62
C GLU A 907 24.08 2.42 10.12
N MET A 908 25.06 2.07 10.95
CA MET A 908 26.13 1.12 10.60
C MET A 908 25.59 -0.24 10.12
N LYS A 909 24.50 -0.74 10.71
CA LYS A 909 23.83 -1.98 10.27
C LYS A 909 23.14 -1.85 8.91
N LYS A 910 22.52 -0.70 8.60
CA LYS A 910 21.91 -0.43 7.28
C LYS A 910 22.97 -0.29 6.20
N ASP A 911 24.08 0.39 6.48
CA ASP A 911 25.13 0.61 5.48
C ASP A 911 25.87 -0.71 5.18
N LEU A 912 26.06 -1.56 6.19
CA LEU A 912 26.54 -2.93 6.00
C LEU A 912 25.58 -3.78 5.14
N GLU A 913 24.26 -3.63 5.33
CA GLU A 913 23.25 -4.32 4.53
C GLU A 913 23.20 -3.79 3.08
N TYR A 914 23.32 -2.47 2.89
CA TYR A 914 23.44 -1.83 1.57
C TYR A 914 24.65 -2.35 0.79
N ILE A 915 25.85 -2.30 1.38
CA ILE A 915 27.08 -2.72 0.70
C ILE A 915 27.06 -4.23 0.40
N ARG A 916 26.44 -5.06 1.25
CA ARG A 916 26.21 -6.49 0.97
C ARG A 916 25.23 -6.72 -0.18
N SER A 917 24.12 -5.98 -0.21
CA SER A 917 23.12 -6.07 -1.28
C SER A 917 23.70 -5.62 -2.61
N TYR A 918 24.39 -4.47 -2.63
CA TYR A 918 25.12 -3.97 -3.79
C TYR A 918 26.16 -4.99 -4.27
N LYS A 919 27.05 -5.48 -3.39
CA LYS A 919 28.03 -6.51 -3.75
C LYS A 919 27.37 -7.75 -4.36
N SER A 920 26.31 -8.27 -3.74
CA SER A 920 25.61 -9.46 -4.26
C SER A 920 24.95 -9.22 -5.61
N SER A 921 24.42 -8.02 -5.86
CA SER A 921 23.84 -7.65 -7.16
C SER A 921 24.91 -7.51 -8.23
N GLN A 922 26.08 -6.94 -7.90
CA GLN A 922 27.18 -6.79 -8.82
C GLN A 922 27.89 -8.13 -9.11
N GLU A 923 28.04 -9.02 -8.12
CA GLU A 923 28.55 -10.38 -8.33
C GLU A 923 27.59 -11.25 -9.18
N GLU A 924 26.28 -10.95 -9.19
CA GLU A 924 25.33 -11.60 -10.08
C GLU A 924 25.45 -11.10 -11.53
N LEU A 925 25.65 -9.80 -11.74
CA LEU A 925 25.97 -9.24 -13.06
C LEU A 925 27.34 -9.75 -13.58
N ASP A 926 28.33 -9.90 -12.69
CA ASP A 926 29.66 -10.48 -12.97
C ASP A 926 29.52 -11.94 -13.46
N ARG A 927 28.65 -12.73 -12.82
CA ARG A 927 28.28 -14.09 -13.28
C ARG A 927 27.59 -14.08 -14.64
N GLN A 928 26.55 -13.27 -14.82
CA GLN A 928 25.81 -13.20 -16.09
C GLN A 928 26.70 -12.75 -17.26
N LEU A 929 27.61 -11.80 -17.03
CA LEU A 929 28.62 -11.40 -18.00
C LEU A 929 29.60 -12.54 -18.33
N THR A 930 30.02 -13.32 -17.33
CA THR A 930 30.90 -14.48 -17.50
C THR A 930 30.22 -15.61 -18.27
N ASP A 931 28.95 -15.90 -17.98
CA ASP A 931 28.16 -16.92 -18.68
C ASP A 931 27.88 -16.51 -20.14
N LEU A 932 27.54 -15.24 -20.38
CA LEU A 932 27.39 -14.70 -21.75
C LEU A 932 28.70 -14.75 -22.54
N LYS A 933 29.84 -14.42 -21.93
CA LYS A 933 31.16 -14.48 -22.60
C LYS A 933 31.69 -15.89 -22.81
N SER A 934 31.35 -16.86 -21.95
CA SER A 934 31.86 -18.23 -22.04
C SER A 934 31.01 -19.15 -22.93
N ASN A 935 29.73 -18.84 -23.12
CA ASN A 935 28.82 -19.70 -23.89
C ASN A 935 28.82 -19.35 -25.39
N ASP A 936 29.70 -20.00 -26.16
CA ASP A 936 29.80 -19.90 -27.63
C ASP A 936 28.71 -20.67 -28.39
N SER A 937 27.71 -21.23 -27.71
CA SER A 937 26.62 -21.98 -28.37
C SER A 937 25.45 -21.08 -28.75
N TYR A 938 25.09 -21.11 -30.04
CA TYR A 938 23.86 -20.51 -30.57
C TYR A 938 22.62 -21.26 -30.10
N SER A 939 21.47 -20.58 -30.11
CA SER A 939 20.17 -21.09 -29.69
C SER A 939 19.82 -22.48 -30.27
N SER A 940 19.03 -23.24 -29.51
CA SER A 940 18.57 -24.58 -29.92
C SER A 940 17.84 -24.57 -31.27
N THR A 941 17.19 -23.45 -31.61
CA THR A 941 16.57 -23.17 -32.91
C THR A 941 17.62 -23.16 -34.02
N ILE A 942 18.68 -22.34 -33.92
CA ILE A 942 19.79 -22.31 -34.89
C ILE A 942 20.46 -23.69 -34.98
N SER A 943 20.73 -24.34 -33.85
CA SER A 943 21.32 -25.69 -33.83
C SER A 943 20.45 -26.75 -34.53
N SER A 944 19.12 -26.64 -34.45
CA SER A 944 18.20 -27.52 -35.16
C SER A 944 18.17 -27.24 -36.67
N PHE A 945 18.23 -25.96 -37.06
CA PHE A 945 18.26 -25.54 -38.47
C PHE A 945 19.59 -25.94 -39.13
N GLU A 946 20.73 -25.75 -38.45
CA GLU A 946 22.03 -26.29 -38.87
C GLU A 946 21.98 -27.81 -39.09
N LYS A 947 21.34 -28.57 -38.19
CA LYS A 947 21.23 -30.03 -38.35
C LYS A 947 20.37 -30.42 -39.56
N SER A 948 19.38 -29.61 -39.92
CA SER A 948 18.58 -29.79 -41.14
C SER A 948 19.42 -29.49 -42.40
N LEU A 949 20.07 -28.33 -42.44
CA LEU A 949 20.98 -27.93 -43.51
C LEU A 949 22.13 -28.92 -43.70
N ARG A 950 22.76 -29.43 -42.62
CA ARG A 950 23.80 -30.46 -42.72
C ARG A 950 23.27 -31.75 -43.36
N LYS A 951 22.02 -32.15 -43.11
CA LYS A 951 21.41 -33.32 -43.78
C LYS A 951 21.17 -33.07 -45.27
N GLN A 952 20.66 -31.89 -45.64
CA GLN A 952 20.53 -31.50 -47.05
C GLN A 952 21.90 -31.43 -47.75
N ALA A 953 22.88 -30.76 -47.14
CA ALA A 953 24.27 -30.67 -47.62
C ALA A 953 24.89 -32.04 -47.84
N LEU A 954 24.70 -33.00 -46.92
CA LEU A 954 25.19 -34.36 -47.06
C LEU A 954 24.54 -35.08 -48.25
N LYS A 955 23.22 -34.92 -48.44
CA LYS A 955 22.48 -35.52 -49.57
C LYS A 955 22.93 -34.92 -50.91
N ILE A 956 23.06 -33.60 -50.98
CA ILE A 956 23.62 -32.87 -52.13
C ILE A 956 25.05 -33.30 -52.39
N LYS A 957 25.90 -33.40 -51.38
CA LYS A 957 27.33 -33.75 -51.53
C LYS A 957 27.54 -35.20 -51.94
N GLY A 958 26.63 -36.11 -51.58
CA GLY A 958 26.55 -37.46 -52.14
C GLY A 958 26.26 -37.42 -53.63
N LEU A 959 25.13 -36.83 -54.03
CA LEU A 959 24.74 -36.69 -55.43
C LEU A 959 25.81 -35.91 -56.24
N LYS A 960 26.41 -34.83 -55.72
CA LYS A 960 27.43 -34.02 -56.44
C LYS A 960 28.73 -34.79 -56.68
N LYS A 961 28.98 -35.84 -55.89
CA LYS A 961 30.14 -36.76 -56.04
C LYS A 961 29.88 -37.79 -57.11
N GLU A 962 28.68 -38.35 -57.17
CA GLU A 962 28.29 -39.38 -58.12
C GLU A 962 28.14 -38.88 -59.56
N ASN A 963 28.44 -37.61 -59.88
CA ASN A 963 27.92 -36.97 -61.10
C ASN A 963 28.88 -36.07 -61.90
N LYS A 964 30.19 -36.21 -61.69
CA LYS A 964 31.19 -35.27 -62.25
C LYS A 964 31.97 -35.73 -63.48
N LYS A 965 31.64 -36.89 -64.07
CA LYS A 965 32.19 -37.38 -65.34
C LYS A 965 31.09 -38.01 -66.23
N TYR A 966 30.32 -37.25 -67.00
CA TYR A 966 30.07 -37.60 -68.42
C TYR A 966 29.28 -36.55 -69.22
N ASP A 967 29.89 -36.20 -70.35
CA ASP A 967 29.42 -35.52 -71.56
C ASP A 967 30.57 -35.88 -72.55
N LYS A 968 30.41 -36.64 -73.63
CA LYS A 968 29.37 -36.69 -74.67
C LYS A 968 29.29 -38.08 -75.34
N ASP A 969 28.10 -38.45 -75.83
CA ASP A 969 27.80 -39.51 -76.81
C ASP A 969 28.67 -40.80 -76.81
N ILE A 970 28.42 -41.72 -75.87
CA ILE A 970 28.80 -43.16 -75.98
C ILE A 970 27.65 -44.05 -75.45
N ASP A 971 27.46 -45.21 -76.09
CA ASP A 971 26.45 -46.23 -75.82
C ASP A 971 26.72 -47.04 -74.52
N GLU A 972 25.67 -47.49 -73.83
CA GLU A 972 25.76 -47.98 -72.43
C GLU A 972 26.44 -49.36 -72.29
N GLU A 973 26.39 -50.20 -73.34
CA GLU A 973 26.79 -51.61 -73.28
C GLU A 973 28.31 -51.87 -73.28
N GLU A 974 29.10 -51.09 -74.04
CA GLU A 974 30.51 -51.38 -74.30
C GLU A 974 31.42 -51.23 -73.05
N LEU A 975 31.01 -50.36 -72.13
CA LEU A 975 31.89 -49.85 -71.08
C LEU A 975 32.25 -50.86 -69.97
N ARG A 976 31.43 -51.89 -69.77
CA ARG A 976 31.54 -52.80 -68.62
C ARG A 976 32.73 -53.78 -68.69
N LEU A 977 33.42 -53.88 -69.83
CA LEU A 977 34.37 -54.98 -70.10
C LEU A 977 35.81 -54.74 -69.62
N ASN A 978 36.28 -53.48 -69.56
CA ASN A 978 37.72 -53.16 -69.45
C ASN A 978 38.29 -53.05 -68.01
N ILE A 979 37.47 -53.23 -66.96
CA ILE A 979 37.76 -52.77 -65.59
C ILE A 979 38.62 -53.74 -64.74
N ILE A 980 39.07 -54.87 -65.30
CA ILE A 980 39.56 -56.00 -64.48
C ILE A 980 41.10 -56.08 -64.34
N THR A 981 41.89 -55.37 -65.16
CA THR A 981 43.30 -55.69 -65.45
C THR A 981 44.44 -54.92 -64.71
N GLN A 982 44.32 -53.64 -64.30
CA GLN A 982 45.50 -52.74 -64.05
C GLN A 982 45.90 -52.40 -62.59
N LYS A 983 45.20 -52.87 -61.55
CA LYS A 983 45.22 -52.28 -60.18
C LYS A 983 46.43 -52.64 -59.27
N ARG A 984 47.65 -52.87 -59.81
CA ARG A 984 48.63 -53.76 -59.14
C ARG A 984 50.05 -53.25 -58.74
N ASN A 985 50.57 -52.06 -59.15
CA ASN A 985 52.02 -51.75 -58.92
C ASN A 985 52.47 -50.35 -58.36
N LYS A 986 51.64 -49.48 -57.73
CA LYS A 986 51.98 -48.02 -57.54
C LYS A 986 52.98 -47.54 -56.43
N GLU A 987 53.10 -48.17 -55.27
CA GLU A 987 53.25 -47.44 -53.97
C GLU A 987 54.68 -47.14 -53.36
N LYS A 988 55.76 -46.76 -54.08
CA LYS A 988 57.15 -46.97 -53.52
C LYS A 988 58.32 -45.91 -53.50
N LEU A 989 58.23 -44.61 -53.85
CA LEU A 989 59.44 -43.88 -54.34
C LEU A 989 60.06 -42.61 -53.64
N GLU A 990 59.52 -41.96 -52.61
CA GLU A 990 59.59 -40.46 -52.54
C GLU A 990 60.55 -39.71 -51.54
N SER A 991 61.50 -40.32 -50.81
CA SER A 991 61.91 -39.77 -49.46
C SER A 991 63.32 -39.17 -49.15
N PHE A 992 64.29 -38.95 -50.04
CA PHE A 992 65.73 -39.00 -49.65
C PHE A 992 66.63 -37.73 -49.44
N SER A 993 66.27 -36.48 -49.78
CA SER A 993 67.29 -35.51 -50.29
C SER A 993 67.88 -34.33 -49.45
N GLN A 994 67.61 -34.11 -48.14
CA GLN A 994 67.86 -32.78 -47.51
C GLN A 994 68.98 -32.57 -46.44
N GLU A 995 69.64 -33.61 -45.89
CA GLU A 995 70.29 -33.52 -44.56
C GLU A 995 71.76 -32.98 -44.47
N THR A 996 72.50 -32.82 -45.57
CA THR A 996 73.98 -32.91 -45.58
C THR A 996 74.81 -31.72 -45.03
N ARG A 997 74.29 -30.49 -44.91
CA ARG A 997 75.15 -29.27 -44.79
C ARG A 997 75.73 -28.92 -43.40
N LYS A 998 75.33 -29.58 -42.31
CA LYS A 998 75.44 -29.02 -40.94
C LYS A 998 76.75 -29.28 -40.17
N LEU A 999 77.55 -30.27 -40.60
CA LEU A 999 78.50 -30.98 -39.72
C LEU A 999 79.92 -30.35 -39.53
N ASN A 1000 80.33 -29.38 -40.34
CA ASN A 1000 81.76 -29.03 -40.47
C ASN A 1000 82.38 -28.11 -39.38
N SER A 1001 81.61 -27.56 -38.42
CA SER A 1001 82.13 -26.51 -37.51
C SER A 1001 82.58 -26.99 -36.12
N GLU A 1002 82.22 -28.20 -35.70
CA GLU A 1002 82.35 -28.65 -34.30
C GLU A 1002 83.74 -29.20 -33.91
N LYS A 1003 84.63 -29.41 -34.89
CA LYS A 1003 85.87 -30.20 -34.72
C LYS A 1003 86.94 -29.57 -33.81
N ILE A 1004 87.07 -28.24 -33.78
CA ILE A 1004 88.25 -27.56 -33.19
C ILE A 1004 88.23 -27.52 -31.65
N THR A 1005 87.06 -27.67 -31.03
CA THR A 1005 86.89 -27.38 -29.59
C THR A 1005 87.40 -28.49 -28.65
N TYR A 1006 87.42 -29.75 -29.10
CA TYR A 1006 87.52 -30.91 -28.20
C TYR A 1006 88.92 -31.21 -27.63
N GLU A 1007 90.00 -30.76 -28.28
CA GLU A 1007 91.37 -31.17 -27.91
C GLU A 1007 91.86 -30.59 -26.56
N LYS A 1008 91.29 -29.48 -26.09
CA LYS A 1008 91.77 -28.76 -24.90
C LYS A 1008 91.33 -29.39 -23.57
N ASP A 1009 90.24 -30.16 -23.61
CA ASP A 1009 89.52 -30.61 -22.40
C ASP A 1009 90.16 -31.81 -21.69
N ILE A 1010 90.89 -32.66 -22.41
CA ILE A 1010 91.32 -33.98 -21.93
C ILE A 1010 92.20 -33.90 -20.68
N LYS A 1011 92.93 -32.79 -20.50
CA LYS A 1011 93.92 -32.62 -19.43
C LYS A 1011 93.30 -32.30 -18.05
N SER A 1012 92.05 -31.85 -18.00
CA SER A 1012 91.40 -31.42 -16.74
C SER A 1012 90.75 -32.57 -15.96
N CYS A 1013 90.30 -33.63 -16.64
CA CYS A 1013 89.42 -34.64 -16.04
C CYS A 1013 90.12 -35.61 -15.07
N THR A 1014 91.45 -35.76 -15.15
CA THR A 1014 92.20 -36.72 -14.32
C THR A 1014 92.43 -36.28 -12.88
N GLU A 1015 92.39 -34.97 -12.59
CA GLU A 1015 92.70 -34.45 -11.25
C GLU A 1015 91.47 -34.50 -10.33
N GLU A 1016 90.27 -34.19 -10.84
CA GLU A 1016 89.01 -34.10 -10.06
C GLU A 1016 88.55 -35.42 -9.40
N HIS A 1017 88.85 -36.58 -9.98
CA HIS A 1017 88.34 -37.86 -9.44
C HIS A 1017 89.05 -38.26 -8.13
N THR A 1018 90.34 -37.94 -8.03
CA THR A 1018 91.19 -38.26 -6.88
C THR A 1018 90.73 -37.57 -5.59
N GLU A 1019 90.19 -36.35 -5.69
CA GLU A 1019 89.64 -35.61 -4.54
C GLU A 1019 88.33 -36.20 -4.01
N LYS A 1020 87.53 -36.86 -4.85
CA LYS A 1020 86.10 -37.11 -4.57
C LYS A 1020 85.82 -38.38 -3.77
N TYR A 1021 86.61 -39.44 -3.95
CA TYR A 1021 86.38 -40.76 -3.31
C TYR A 1021 87.47 -41.21 -2.32
N LYS A 1022 88.54 -40.40 -2.15
CA LYS A 1022 89.61 -40.53 -1.13
C LYS A 1022 90.49 -41.80 -1.17
N LYS A 1023 90.07 -42.90 -1.80
CA LYS A 1023 90.90 -44.07 -2.21
C LYS A 1023 90.27 -44.78 -3.41
N ILE A 1024 91.11 -45.31 -4.32
CA ILE A 1024 90.65 -46.17 -5.43
C ILE A 1024 90.50 -47.61 -4.93
N ARG A 1025 89.41 -48.30 -5.30
CA ARG A 1025 89.10 -49.69 -4.96
C ARG A 1025 88.88 -50.52 -6.22
N ASP A 1026 89.05 -51.84 -6.11
CA ASP A 1026 88.84 -52.79 -7.20
C ASP A 1026 87.35 -53.12 -7.43
N VAL A 1027 87.00 -53.43 -8.69
CA VAL A 1027 85.61 -53.61 -9.16
C VAL A 1027 84.96 -54.86 -8.56
N SER A 1028 85.71 -55.96 -8.46
CA SER A 1028 85.19 -57.29 -8.09
C SER A 1028 84.47 -57.36 -6.73
N THR A 1029 84.91 -56.56 -5.76
CA THR A 1029 84.38 -56.58 -4.37
C THR A 1029 83.10 -55.75 -4.18
N LEU A 1030 82.75 -54.89 -5.14
CA LEU A 1030 81.48 -54.15 -5.13
C LEU A 1030 80.32 -55.01 -5.69
N GLU A 1031 80.57 -55.80 -6.72
CA GLU A 1031 79.56 -56.63 -7.39
C GLU A 1031 78.96 -57.70 -6.48
N GLY A 1032 79.80 -58.43 -5.73
CA GLY A 1032 79.33 -59.47 -4.80
C GLY A 1032 78.38 -58.96 -3.70
N LYS A 1033 78.50 -57.68 -3.30
CA LYS A 1033 77.59 -57.05 -2.33
C LYS A 1033 76.25 -56.66 -2.95
N ILE A 1034 76.19 -56.39 -4.25
CA ILE A 1034 74.94 -56.06 -4.95
C ILE A 1034 74.06 -57.32 -5.06
N GLN A 1035 74.64 -58.46 -5.41
CA GLN A 1035 73.92 -59.72 -5.65
C GLN A 1035 73.10 -60.20 -4.43
N ILE A 1036 73.67 -60.11 -3.22
CA ILE A 1036 72.98 -60.53 -1.97
C ILE A 1036 71.77 -59.63 -1.66
N ASN A 1037 71.86 -58.31 -1.94
CA ASN A 1037 70.76 -57.40 -1.68
C ASN A 1037 69.61 -57.55 -2.70
N LEU A 1038 69.86 -58.13 -3.87
CA LEU A 1038 68.84 -58.41 -4.90
C LEU A 1038 67.93 -59.60 -4.55
N SER A 1039 68.46 -60.66 -3.92
CA SER A 1039 67.65 -61.83 -3.57
C SER A 1039 66.65 -61.56 -2.45
N GLU A 1040 67.05 -60.83 -1.39
CA GLU A 1040 66.14 -60.43 -0.31
C GLU A 1040 65.02 -59.49 -0.81
N LEU A 1041 65.31 -58.67 -1.83
CA LEU A 1041 64.34 -57.75 -2.42
C LEU A 1041 63.16 -58.49 -3.07
N SER A 1042 63.44 -59.53 -3.86
CA SER A 1042 62.42 -60.34 -4.54
C SER A 1042 61.47 -61.03 -3.56
N ALA A 1043 62.00 -61.57 -2.45
CA ALA A 1043 61.20 -62.23 -1.42
C ALA A 1043 60.25 -61.25 -0.68
N LEU A 1044 60.64 -59.98 -0.53
CA LEU A 1044 59.80 -58.94 0.04
C LEU A 1044 58.70 -58.48 -0.93
N GLU A 1045 59.01 -58.36 -2.23
CA GLU A 1045 58.04 -57.92 -3.25
C GLU A 1045 56.85 -58.89 -3.38
N LYS A 1046 57.09 -60.21 -3.30
CA LYS A 1046 55.99 -61.19 -3.28
C LYS A 1046 55.04 -61.02 -2.09
N LYS A 1047 55.57 -60.77 -0.89
CA LYS A 1047 54.75 -60.52 0.32
C LYS A 1047 54.00 -59.19 0.25
N GLN A 1048 54.54 -58.19 -0.44
CA GLN A 1048 53.84 -56.93 -0.64
C GLN A 1048 52.55 -57.12 -1.46
N GLU A 1049 52.57 -57.99 -2.48
CA GLU A 1049 51.40 -58.24 -3.33
C GLU A 1049 50.29 -58.99 -2.59
N GLU A 1050 50.63 -60.01 -1.79
CA GLU A 1050 49.66 -60.71 -0.92
C GLU A 1050 48.96 -59.73 0.05
N HIS A 1051 49.72 -58.84 0.69
CA HIS A 1051 49.15 -57.78 1.54
C HIS A 1051 48.34 -56.73 0.75
N ARG A 1052 48.66 -56.47 -0.52
CA ARG A 1052 47.92 -55.53 -1.39
C ARG A 1052 46.51 -56.03 -1.66
N VAL A 1053 46.37 -57.29 -2.09
CA VAL A 1053 45.07 -57.92 -2.38
C VAL A 1053 44.20 -58.02 -1.12
N ASN A 1054 44.79 -58.30 0.04
CA ASN A 1054 44.06 -58.31 1.31
C ASN A 1054 43.49 -56.92 1.67
N VAL A 1055 44.25 -55.84 1.44
CA VAL A 1055 43.79 -54.47 1.69
C VAL A 1055 42.65 -54.09 0.74
N GLU A 1056 42.76 -54.41 -0.55
CA GLU A 1056 41.72 -54.12 -1.56
C GLU A 1056 40.38 -54.80 -1.23
N ASN A 1057 40.42 -56.06 -0.75
CA ASN A 1057 39.22 -56.77 -0.32
C ASN A 1057 38.66 -56.26 1.02
N ILE A 1058 39.51 -55.71 1.90
CA ILE A 1058 39.08 -55.03 3.12
C ILE A 1058 38.33 -53.73 2.77
N GLU A 1059 38.81 -52.97 1.78
CA GLU A 1059 38.18 -51.73 1.32
C GLU A 1059 36.76 -52.00 0.79
N LYS A 1060 36.58 -52.99 -0.08
CA LYS A 1060 35.26 -53.43 -0.58
C LYS A 1060 34.30 -53.82 0.55
N TYR A 1061 34.79 -54.54 1.58
CA TYR A 1061 33.98 -54.86 2.77
C TYR A 1061 33.61 -53.61 3.61
N GLN A 1062 34.51 -52.63 3.70
CA GLN A 1062 34.22 -51.36 4.39
C GLN A 1062 33.19 -50.51 3.64
N GLU A 1063 33.23 -50.50 2.31
CA GLU A 1063 32.24 -49.82 1.46
C GLU A 1063 30.86 -50.46 1.62
N TYR A 1064 30.75 -51.79 1.53
CA TYR A 1064 29.52 -52.52 1.85
C TYR A 1064 28.97 -52.16 3.23
N LYS A 1065 29.82 -52.14 4.28
CA LYS A 1065 29.34 -51.81 5.63
C LYS A 1065 28.85 -50.35 5.72
N LYS A 1066 29.53 -49.39 5.08
CA LYS A 1066 29.08 -47.99 5.03
C LYS A 1066 27.73 -47.86 4.32
N ALA A 1067 27.53 -48.54 3.19
CA ALA A 1067 26.26 -48.57 2.48
C ALA A 1067 25.14 -49.16 3.36
N LEU A 1068 25.40 -50.29 4.02
CA LEU A 1068 24.44 -50.95 4.90
C LEU A 1068 24.08 -50.11 6.14
N ASP A 1069 25.08 -49.50 6.80
CA ASP A 1069 24.86 -48.60 7.93
C ASP A 1069 24.01 -47.37 7.49
N THR A 1070 24.24 -46.86 6.27
CA THR A 1070 23.48 -45.76 5.67
C THR A 1070 22.03 -46.15 5.37
N TYR A 1071 21.81 -47.29 4.72
CA TYR A 1071 20.48 -47.84 4.41
C TYR A 1071 19.64 -48.05 5.69
N ASN A 1072 20.23 -48.68 6.72
CA ASN A 1072 19.57 -48.89 8.00
C ASN A 1072 19.24 -47.57 8.74
N SER A 1073 20.10 -46.55 8.62
CA SER A 1073 19.84 -45.23 9.19
C SER A 1073 18.62 -44.56 8.55
N TRP A 1074 18.51 -44.60 7.21
CA TRP A 1074 17.36 -44.07 6.48
C TRP A 1074 16.07 -44.87 6.76
N SER A 1075 16.14 -46.20 6.82
CA SER A 1075 14.99 -47.05 7.19
C SER A 1075 14.46 -46.71 8.59
N THR A 1076 15.33 -46.60 9.60
CA THR A 1076 14.96 -46.21 10.97
C THR A 1076 14.36 -44.79 11.04
N LYS A 1077 14.87 -43.87 10.21
CA LYS A 1077 14.37 -42.50 10.08
C LYS A 1077 12.97 -42.46 9.44
N ILE A 1078 12.67 -43.34 8.48
CA ILE A 1078 11.33 -43.48 7.90
C ILE A 1078 10.34 -44.02 8.93
N GLU A 1079 10.71 -45.03 9.74
CA GLU A 1079 9.81 -45.56 10.77
C GLU A 1079 9.46 -44.54 11.87
N THR A 1080 10.42 -43.68 12.24
CA THR A 1080 10.20 -42.60 13.21
C THR A 1080 9.33 -41.50 12.62
N LEU A 1081 9.65 -41.01 11.41
CA LEU A 1081 8.82 -40.03 10.71
C LEU A 1081 7.39 -40.52 10.45
N LYS A 1082 7.17 -41.81 10.14
CA LYS A 1082 5.81 -42.40 10.01
C LYS A 1082 5.00 -42.31 11.30
N LYS A 1083 5.61 -42.50 12.47
CA LYS A 1083 4.92 -42.37 13.77
C LYS A 1083 4.56 -40.92 14.06
N GLU A 1084 5.49 -40.00 13.81
CA GLU A 1084 5.28 -38.55 13.95
C GLU A 1084 4.19 -38.04 12.99
N GLU A 1085 4.14 -38.53 11.75
CA GLU A 1085 3.13 -38.16 10.75
C GLU A 1085 1.72 -38.54 11.21
N ILE A 1086 1.54 -39.73 11.79
CA ILE A 1086 0.28 -40.20 12.36
C ILE A 1086 -0.15 -39.33 13.57
N GLU A 1087 0.78 -38.94 14.44
CA GLU A 1087 0.51 -38.04 15.57
C GLU A 1087 0.11 -36.63 15.09
N CYS A 1088 0.88 -36.04 14.16
CA CYS A 1088 0.58 -34.75 13.55
C CYS A 1088 -0.79 -34.76 12.86
N ARG A 1089 -1.13 -35.83 12.14
CA ARG A 1089 -2.43 -36.02 11.47
C ARG A 1089 -3.58 -36.07 12.47
N LYS A 1090 -3.43 -36.80 13.60
CA LYS A 1090 -4.41 -36.82 14.70
C LYS A 1090 -4.62 -35.43 15.31
N LEU A 1091 -3.52 -34.73 15.64
CA LEU A 1091 -3.58 -33.39 16.24
C LEU A 1091 -4.21 -32.36 15.30
N TYR A 1092 -3.92 -32.42 14.01
CA TYR A 1092 -4.56 -31.58 12.98
C TYR A 1092 -6.06 -31.86 12.86
N ALA A 1093 -6.47 -33.14 12.87
CA ALA A 1093 -7.88 -33.52 12.88
C ALA A 1093 -8.61 -33.02 14.14
N SER A 1094 -8.00 -33.14 15.32
CA SER A 1094 -8.55 -32.61 16.59
C SER A 1094 -8.68 -31.09 16.58
N ALA A 1095 -7.69 -30.36 16.04
CA ALA A 1095 -7.75 -28.90 15.91
C ALA A 1095 -8.85 -28.47 14.92
N THR A 1096 -9.08 -29.25 13.86
CA THR A 1096 -10.16 -29.03 12.90
C THR A 1096 -11.55 -29.26 13.53
N LEU A 1097 -11.72 -30.35 14.28
CA LEU A 1097 -12.94 -30.64 15.04
C LEU A 1097 -13.26 -29.54 16.07
N LEU A 1098 -12.24 -28.98 16.74
CA LEU A 1098 -12.41 -27.85 17.66
C LEU A 1098 -13.00 -26.62 16.95
N LYS A 1099 -12.54 -26.32 15.73
CA LYS A 1099 -13.11 -25.23 14.91
C LYS A 1099 -14.58 -25.50 14.55
N GLU A 1100 -14.93 -26.73 14.21
CA GLU A 1100 -16.32 -27.10 13.92
C GLU A 1100 -17.22 -26.89 15.14
N LYS A 1101 -16.78 -27.33 16.33
CA LYS A 1101 -17.51 -27.14 17.58
C LYS A 1101 -17.64 -25.67 18.00
N ILE A 1102 -16.63 -24.83 17.73
CA ILE A 1102 -16.72 -23.37 17.92
C ILE A 1102 -17.78 -22.76 16.99
N LEU A 1103 -17.82 -23.15 15.71
CA LEU A 1103 -18.81 -22.65 14.75
C LEU A 1103 -20.24 -23.13 15.07
N GLU A 1104 -20.39 -24.34 15.61
CA GLU A 1104 -21.68 -24.87 16.07
C GLU A 1104 -22.22 -24.07 17.27
N ALA A 1105 -21.38 -23.85 18.29
CA ALA A 1105 -21.74 -23.02 19.46
C ALA A 1105 -22.06 -21.57 19.07
N GLU A 1106 -21.28 -21.00 18.15
CA GLU A 1106 -21.53 -19.69 17.55
C GLU A 1106 -22.91 -19.62 16.86
N SER A 1107 -23.23 -20.60 16.03
CA SER A 1107 -24.52 -20.65 15.33
C SER A 1107 -25.69 -20.74 16.30
N ILE A 1108 -25.58 -21.50 17.40
CA ILE A 1108 -26.65 -21.65 18.40
C ILE A 1108 -26.89 -20.32 19.13
N ALA A 1109 -25.83 -19.66 19.60
CA ALA A 1109 -25.96 -18.37 20.29
C ALA A 1109 -26.58 -17.29 19.39
N MET A 1110 -26.14 -17.21 18.14
CA MET A 1110 -26.66 -16.26 17.15
C MET A 1110 -28.12 -16.54 16.80
N LEU A 1111 -28.53 -17.81 16.65
CA LEU A 1111 -29.92 -18.20 16.42
C LEU A 1111 -30.83 -17.79 17.59
N ASN A 1112 -30.39 -17.98 18.82
CA ASN A 1112 -31.16 -17.58 20.01
C ASN A 1112 -31.38 -16.06 20.08
N VAL A 1113 -30.34 -15.26 19.81
CA VAL A 1113 -30.43 -13.80 19.74
C VAL A 1113 -31.36 -13.35 18.60
N ILE A 1114 -31.20 -13.91 17.40
CA ILE A 1114 -32.03 -13.58 16.24
C ILE A 1114 -33.50 -13.95 16.47
N SER A 1115 -33.77 -15.12 17.05
CA SER A 1115 -35.13 -15.54 17.41
C SER A 1115 -35.76 -14.54 18.38
N SER A 1116 -35.02 -14.11 19.40
CA SER A 1116 -35.50 -13.11 20.36
C SER A 1116 -35.79 -11.76 19.70
N ILE A 1117 -34.90 -11.25 18.82
CA ILE A 1117 -35.14 -10.02 18.07
C ILE A 1117 -36.39 -10.13 17.20
N ASN A 1118 -36.53 -11.22 16.44
CA ASN A 1118 -37.71 -11.44 15.60
C ASN A 1118 -39.00 -11.47 16.43
N THR A 1119 -39.00 -12.10 17.61
CA THR A 1119 -40.17 -12.14 18.51
C THR A 1119 -40.56 -10.76 19.04
N HIS A 1120 -39.61 -9.95 19.54
CA HIS A 1120 -39.92 -8.61 20.04
C HIS A 1120 -40.33 -7.67 18.89
N THR A 1121 -39.62 -7.70 17.76
CA THR A 1121 -39.95 -6.87 16.60
C THR A 1121 -41.34 -7.18 16.03
N GLN A 1122 -41.76 -8.45 16.03
CA GLN A 1122 -43.09 -8.84 15.55
C GLN A 1122 -44.21 -8.08 16.28
N GLY A 1123 -44.12 -7.90 17.60
CA GLY A 1123 -45.10 -7.11 18.37
C GLY A 1123 -45.18 -5.64 17.93
N TYR A 1124 -44.04 -4.99 17.70
CA TYR A 1124 -44.01 -3.61 17.19
C TYR A 1124 -44.47 -3.50 15.73
N LEU A 1125 -44.24 -4.51 14.89
CA LEU A 1125 -44.73 -4.53 13.51
C LEU A 1125 -46.25 -4.70 13.46
N GLU A 1126 -46.82 -5.57 14.31
CA GLU A 1126 -48.27 -5.74 14.43
C GLU A 1126 -48.96 -4.45 14.91
N ALA A 1127 -48.37 -3.74 15.89
CA ALA A 1127 -48.90 -2.45 16.35
C ALA A 1127 -48.78 -1.32 15.31
N PHE A 1128 -47.69 -1.27 14.52
CA PHE A 1128 -47.45 -0.18 13.56
C PHE A 1128 -48.10 -0.37 12.19
N PHE A 1129 -48.62 -1.55 11.89
CA PHE A 1129 -49.23 -1.91 10.61
C PHE A 1129 -50.62 -2.56 10.78
N PRO A 1130 -51.59 -1.91 11.44
CA PRO A 1130 -52.90 -2.50 11.75
C PRO A 1130 -53.71 -2.86 10.50
N ASP A 1131 -53.67 -2.05 9.44
CA ASP A 1131 -54.47 -2.26 8.22
C ASP A 1131 -53.87 -3.28 7.25
N ASN A 1132 -52.55 -3.46 7.28
CA ASN A 1132 -51.79 -4.26 6.31
C ASN A 1132 -50.57 -4.88 7.02
N PRO A 1133 -50.72 -6.01 7.73
CA PRO A 1133 -49.63 -6.59 8.50
C PRO A 1133 -48.43 -6.94 7.62
N ILE A 1134 -47.24 -6.65 8.12
CA ILE A 1134 -45.96 -6.93 7.48
C ILE A 1134 -45.15 -7.88 8.36
N SER A 1135 -44.62 -8.95 7.78
CA SER A 1135 -43.74 -9.90 8.49
C SER A 1135 -42.30 -9.63 8.07
N VAL A 1136 -41.48 -9.08 8.96
CA VAL A 1136 -40.05 -8.85 8.71
C VAL A 1136 -39.22 -9.68 9.67
N LYS A 1137 -38.39 -10.59 9.13
CA LYS A 1137 -37.61 -11.55 9.90
C LYS A 1137 -36.13 -11.48 9.53
N LEU A 1138 -35.27 -11.52 10.54
CA LEU A 1138 -33.83 -11.68 10.37
C LEU A 1138 -33.50 -13.17 10.17
N VAL A 1139 -32.71 -13.49 9.13
CA VAL A 1139 -32.32 -14.86 8.78
C VAL A 1139 -30.79 -14.97 8.66
N PRO A 1140 -30.11 -15.91 9.36
CA PRO A 1140 -28.65 -15.90 9.53
C PRO A 1140 -27.80 -16.45 8.37
N PHE A 1141 -28.40 -17.01 7.31
CA PHE A 1141 -27.65 -17.65 6.23
C PHE A 1141 -28.29 -17.43 4.85
N LYS A 1142 -27.45 -17.46 3.81
CA LYS A 1142 -27.88 -17.72 2.42
C LYS A 1142 -27.20 -18.98 1.92
N GLU A 1143 -27.98 -20.00 1.54
CA GLU A 1143 -27.42 -21.24 1.00
C GLU A 1143 -27.03 -21.07 -0.47
N THR A 1144 -25.72 -21.08 -0.76
CA THR A 1144 -25.23 -21.08 -2.14
C THR A 1144 -24.88 -22.49 -2.59
N LYS A 1145 -25.61 -22.99 -3.60
CA LYS A 1145 -25.32 -24.27 -4.26
C LYS A 1145 -24.21 -24.08 -5.29
N SER A 1146 -23.04 -24.65 -5.01
CA SER A 1146 -21.90 -24.70 -5.92
C SER A 1146 -21.35 -26.14 -5.97
N GLY A 1147 -21.98 -26.98 -6.78
CA GLY A 1147 -21.68 -28.41 -6.85
C GLY A 1147 -22.34 -29.22 -5.71
N LYS A 1148 -21.73 -30.34 -5.32
CA LYS A 1148 -22.25 -31.26 -4.29
C LYS A 1148 -22.14 -30.75 -2.84
N THR A 1149 -21.53 -29.59 -2.61
CA THR A 1149 -21.30 -29.04 -1.26
C THR A 1149 -22.11 -27.76 -1.07
N VAL A 1150 -23.04 -27.77 -0.10
CA VAL A 1150 -23.77 -26.56 0.31
C VAL A 1150 -22.82 -25.68 1.13
N LYS A 1151 -22.36 -24.56 0.55
CA LYS A 1151 -21.60 -23.57 1.30
C LYS A 1151 -22.58 -22.61 2.00
N ARG A 1152 -22.71 -22.79 3.32
CA ARG A 1152 -23.37 -21.84 4.21
C ARG A 1152 -22.39 -20.72 4.55
N LYS A 1153 -22.67 -19.51 4.06
CA LYS A 1153 -21.95 -18.31 4.50
C LYS A 1153 -22.79 -17.62 5.58
N PRO A 1154 -22.27 -17.37 6.79
CA PRO A 1154 -23.00 -16.65 7.82
C PRO A 1154 -23.15 -15.20 7.39
N GLN A 1155 -24.40 -14.76 7.17
CA GLN A 1155 -24.78 -13.40 6.77
C GLN A 1155 -26.21 -13.15 7.22
N ILE A 1156 -26.42 -12.08 7.98
CA ILE A 1156 -27.78 -11.71 8.43
C ILE A 1156 -28.48 -10.98 7.30
N ASN A 1157 -29.48 -11.64 6.73
CA ASN A 1157 -30.40 -11.08 5.75
C ASN A 1157 -31.73 -10.71 6.41
N LEU A 1158 -32.54 -9.95 5.69
CA LEU A 1158 -33.91 -9.62 6.04
C LEU A 1158 -34.83 -10.29 5.02
N GLU A 1159 -35.78 -11.07 5.51
CA GLU A 1159 -36.91 -11.58 4.73
C GLU A 1159 -38.12 -10.71 5.09
N ILE A 1160 -38.70 -10.03 4.09
CA ILE A 1160 -39.87 -9.16 4.23
C ILE A 1160 -40.98 -9.79 3.41
N GLU A 1161 -42.06 -10.18 4.07
CA GLU A 1161 -43.31 -10.58 3.45
C GLU A 1161 -44.35 -9.47 3.69
N TYR A 1162 -44.88 -8.93 2.60
CA TYR A 1162 -45.85 -7.84 2.63
C TYR A 1162 -46.95 -8.08 1.60
N LYS A 1163 -48.22 -8.01 2.02
CA LYS A 1163 -49.40 -8.22 1.15
C LYS A 1163 -49.36 -9.56 0.38
N GLY A 1164 -48.77 -10.60 0.96
CA GLY A 1164 -48.66 -11.94 0.37
C GLY A 1164 -47.58 -12.09 -0.71
N MET A 1165 -46.61 -11.18 -0.76
CA MET A 1165 -45.44 -11.26 -1.65
C MET A 1165 -44.14 -11.05 -0.87
N GLU A 1166 -43.07 -11.72 -1.30
CA GLU A 1166 -41.70 -11.37 -0.89
C GLU A 1166 -41.34 -9.99 -1.47
N ALA A 1167 -40.84 -9.09 -0.62
CA ALA A 1167 -40.45 -7.73 -1.00
C ALA A 1167 -39.01 -7.42 -0.61
N ASP A 1168 -38.28 -6.69 -1.46
CA ASP A 1168 -36.98 -6.12 -1.09
C ASP A 1168 -37.15 -4.82 -0.29
N ILE A 1169 -36.16 -4.47 0.53
CA ILE A 1169 -36.11 -3.22 1.33
C ILE A 1169 -36.38 -1.97 0.45
N ASN A 1170 -35.91 -1.99 -0.80
CA ASN A 1170 -36.06 -0.90 -1.76
C ASN A 1170 -37.48 -0.79 -2.37
N MET A 1171 -38.36 -1.77 -2.13
CA MET A 1171 -39.75 -1.79 -2.62
C MET A 1171 -40.76 -1.22 -1.62
N LEU A 1172 -40.34 -1.00 -0.37
CA LEU A 1172 -41.14 -0.30 0.65
C LEU A 1172 -41.14 1.21 0.39
N SER A 1173 -42.26 1.87 0.63
CA SER A 1173 -42.31 3.34 0.63
C SER A 1173 -41.53 3.93 1.81
N GLY A 1174 -41.15 5.21 1.72
CA GLY A 1174 -40.38 5.89 2.77
C GLY A 1174 -41.04 5.81 4.16
N GLY A 1175 -42.37 5.96 4.25
CA GLY A 1175 -43.11 5.84 5.51
C GLY A 1175 -43.25 4.40 6.03
N GLU A 1176 -43.37 3.40 5.14
CA GLU A 1176 -43.34 1.98 5.54
C GLU A 1176 -41.95 1.58 6.05
N LEU A 1177 -40.89 1.98 5.34
CA LEU A 1177 -39.50 1.74 5.74
C LEU A 1177 -39.16 2.43 7.08
N SER A 1178 -39.59 3.68 7.28
CA SER A 1178 -39.43 4.39 8.57
C SER A 1178 -40.09 3.63 9.73
N ARG A 1179 -41.31 3.09 9.55
CA ARG A 1179 -41.98 2.28 10.57
C ARG A 1179 -41.24 0.97 10.86
N VAL A 1180 -40.79 0.23 9.84
CA VAL A 1180 -39.99 -1.00 10.04
C VAL A 1180 -38.69 -0.71 10.81
N ILE A 1181 -37.97 0.35 10.43
CA ILE A 1181 -36.74 0.77 11.14
C ILE A 1181 -37.04 1.08 12.61
N LEU A 1182 -38.14 1.80 12.88
CA LEU A 1182 -38.57 2.14 14.22
C LEU A 1182 -38.96 0.90 15.05
N SER A 1183 -39.71 -0.06 14.49
CA SER A 1183 -40.06 -1.33 15.15
C SER A 1183 -38.82 -2.13 15.56
N PHE A 1184 -37.81 -2.24 14.70
CA PHE A 1184 -36.56 -2.92 15.05
C PHE A 1184 -35.74 -2.15 16.09
N ALA A 1185 -35.69 -0.82 16.01
CA ALA A 1185 -34.98 -0.02 17.01
C ALA A 1185 -35.65 -0.11 18.41
N LEU A 1186 -36.98 -0.15 18.45
CA LEU A 1186 -37.77 -0.37 19.67
C LEU A 1186 -37.53 -1.74 20.28
N ALA A 1187 -37.64 -2.82 19.47
CA ALA A 1187 -37.38 -4.18 19.91
C ALA A 1187 -35.95 -4.37 20.45
N LEU A 1188 -34.95 -3.79 19.78
CA LEU A 1188 -33.57 -3.77 20.27
C LEU A 1188 -33.46 -2.95 21.57
N GLY A 1189 -34.11 -1.78 21.65
CA GLY A 1189 -34.16 -0.97 22.86
C GLY A 1189 -34.78 -1.70 24.06
N GLU A 1190 -35.81 -2.51 23.82
CA GLU A 1190 -36.46 -3.32 24.84
C GLU A 1190 -35.56 -4.47 25.29
N MET A 1191 -35.06 -5.28 24.35
CA MET A 1191 -34.17 -6.41 24.62
C MET A 1191 -32.88 -6.04 25.34
N PHE A 1192 -32.28 -4.90 25.00
CA PHE A 1192 -31.07 -4.41 25.67
C PHE A 1192 -31.36 -3.57 26.92
N ASN A 1193 -32.63 -3.52 27.33
CA ASN A 1193 -33.15 -2.71 28.42
C ASN A 1193 -32.63 -1.26 28.41
N THR A 1194 -32.65 -0.60 27.24
CA THR A 1194 -32.16 0.78 27.13
C THR A 1194 -32.93 1.71 28.07
N PRO A 1195 -32.28 2.60 28.84
CA PRO A 1195 -32.99 3.38 29.87
C PRO A 1195 -33.85 4.52 29.31
N MET A 1196 -33.49 5.04 28.14
CA MET A 1196 -34.21 6.10 27.43
C MET A 1196 -34.03 5.93 25.93
N MET A 1197 -34.90 6.57 25.16
CA MET A 1197 -34.88 6.54 23.71
C MET A 1197 -35.04 7.94 23.12
N LEU A 1198 -34.24 8.25 22.10
CA LEU A 1198 -34.15 9.56 21.47
C LEU A 1198 -34.56 9.44 19.99
N LEU A 1199 -35.63 10.12 19.58
CA LEU A 1199 -36.19 10.11 18.23
C LEU A 1199 -36.09 11.50 17.61
N ASP A 1200 -35.13 11.71 16.70
CA ASP A 1200 -34.90 12.96 15.97
C ASP A 1200 -35.70 12.95 14.65
N GLU A 1201 -36.88 13.57 14.63
CA GLU A 1201 -37.76 13.73 13.45
C GLU A 1201 -38.14 12.43 12.72
N CYS A 1202 -38.08 11.28 13.40
CA CYS A 1202 -38.20 9.95 12.77
C CYS A 1202 -39.59 9.66 12.16
N THR A 1203 -40.61 10.46 12.49
CA THR A 1203 -41.97 10.36 11.94
C THR A 1203 -42.28 11.44 10.89
N ALA A 1204 -41.31 12.27 10.48
CA ALA A 1204 -41.54 13.36 9.51
C ALA A 1204 -41.99 12.88 8.10
N SER A 1205 -41.83 11.60 7.79
CA SER A 1205 -42.29 10.94 6.55
C SER A 1205 -43.69 10.31 6.66
N LEU A 1206 -44.33 10.36 7.83
CA LEU A 1206 -45.66 9.79 8.10
C LEU A 1206 -46.73 10.88 8.09
N ASP A 1207 -47.95 10.48 7.74
CA ASP A 1207 -49.13 11.34 7.93
C ASP A 1207 -49.54 11.42 9.42
N GLN A 1208 -50.50 12.29 9.71
CA GLN A 1208 -50.95 12.58 11.06
C GLN A 1208 -51.70 11.41 11.71
N GLU A 1209 -52.36 10.54 10.94
CA GLU A 1209 -53.13 9.40 11.44
C GLU A 1209 -52.19 8.23 11.78
N LEU A 1210 -51.27 7.88 10.87
CA LEU A 1210 -50.23 6.87 11.08
C LEU A 1210 -49.25 7.28 12.18
N THR A 1211 -48.93 8.56 12.31
CA THR A 1211 -48.13 9.06 13.44
C THR A 1211 -48.83 8.79 14.77
N GLY A 1212 -50.17 8.94 14.83
CA GLY A 1212 -50.95 8.59 16.02
C GLY A 1212 -50.83 7.12 16.40
N VAL A 1213 -51.07 6.22 15.43
CA VAL A 1213 -50.93 4.76 15.61
C VAL A 1213 -49.54 4.37 16.14
N VAL A 1214 -48.49 4.97 15.57
CA VAL A 1214 -47.10 4.74 16.01
C VAL A 1214 -46.86 5.22 17.45
N MET A 1215 -47.36 6.39 17.84
CA MET A 1215 -47.19 6.91 19.20
C MET A 1215 -47.97 6.09 20.23
N ASP A 1216 -49.17 5.65 19.88
CA ASP A 1216 -49.99 4.81 20.77
C ASP A 1216 -49.36 3.42 20.93
N GLY A 1217 -48.84 2.81 19.85
CA GLY A 1217 -48.08 1.56 19.92
C GLY A 1217 -46.78 1.66 20.73
N ILE A 1218 -46.07 2.80 20.68
CA ILE A 1218 -44.92 3.07 21.57
C ILE A 1218 -45.37 3.16 23.03
N ARG A 1219 -46.52 3.81 23.31
CA ARG A 1219 -47.04 3.98 24.68
C ARG A 1219 -47.45 2.65 25.31
N GLU A 1220 -48.03 1.74 24.53
CA GLU A 1220 -48.44 0.41 24.99
C GLU A 1220 -47.26 -0.54 25.18
N LEU A 1221 -46.41 -0.69 24.15
CA LEU A 1221 -45.35 -1.70 24.14
C LEU A 1221 -44.08 -1.26 24.88
N PHE A 1222 -43.67 0.01 24.77
CA PHE A 1222 -42.45 0.54 25.41
C PHE A 1222 -42.75 1.29 26.72
N SER A 1223 -43.70 0.77 27.50
CA SER A 1223 -44.19 1.41 28.72
C SER A 1223 -43.13 1.43 29.85
N GLY A 1224 -43.16 2.49 30.68
CA GLY A 1224 -42.29 2.64 31.85
C GLY A 1224 -40.88 3.21 31.60
N LYS A 1225 -40.58 3.65 30.36
CA LYS A 1225 -39.30 4.30 29.99
C LYS A 1225 -39.52 5.71 29.45
N LEU A 1226 -38.45 6.49 29.35
CA LEU A 1226 -38.49 7.85 28.79
C LEU A 1226 -38.21 7.85 27.28
N VAL A 1227 -39.14 8.37 26.51
CA VAL A 1227 -39.00 8.56 25.05
C VAL A 1227 -39.02 10.07 24.76
N LEU A 1228 -37.93 10.59 24.21
CA LEU A 1228 -37.83 11.99 23.79
C LEU A 1228 -37.99 12.08 22.27
N ILE A 1229 -38.96 12.87 21.83
CA ILE A 1229 -39.34 12.99 20.41
C ILE A 1229 -39.23 14.44 19.96
N ILE A 1230 -38.55 14.67 18.85
CA ILE A 1230 -38.66 15.92 18.08
C ILE A 1230 -39.58 15.64 16.89
N ALA A 1231 -40.67 16.40 16.78
CA ALA A 1231 -41.64 16.30 15.69
C ALA A 1231 -42.31 17.66 15.42
N HIS A 1232 -42.48 18.01 14.15
CA HIS A 1232 -42.97 19.33 13.72
C HIS A 1232 -44.49 19.39 13.51
N GLN A 1233 -45.14 18.26 13.20
CA GLN A 1233 -46.59 18.16 13.06
C GLN A 1233 -47.14 17.17 14.09
N VAL A 1234 -47.85 17.64 15.12
CA VAL A 1234 -48.52 16.74 16.06
C VAL A 1234 -49.72 17.32 16.79
N VAL A 1235 -50.66 16.44 17.12
CA VAL A 1235 -51.76 16.71 18.05
C VAL A 1235 -51.21 16.72 19.47
N LYS A 1236 -51.22 17.88 20.14
CA LYS A 1236 -50.63 18.06 21.49
C LYS A 1236 -51.15 17.09 22.56
N GLY A 1237 -52.30 16.44 22.35
CA GLY A 1237 -52.92 15.50 23.29
C GLY A 1237 -52.31 14.08 23.30
N GLN A 1238 -51.36 13.76 22.43
CA GLN A 1238 -50.74 12.41 22.36
C GLN A 1238 -49.47 12.24 23.21
N PHE A 1239 -49.04 13.28 23.94
CA PHE A 1239 -47.80 13.29 24.72
C PHE A 1239 -48.05 13.54 26.20
N ASP A 1240 -47.31 12.83 27.06
CA ASP A 1240 -47.38 12.99 28.52
C ASP A 1240 -46.80 14.34 28.96
N LYS A 1241 -45.84 14.87 28.20
CA LYS A 1241 -45.23 16.19 28.42
C LYS A 1241 -44.86 16.86 27.10
N VAL A 1242 -45.10 18.16 27.01
CA VAL A 1242 -44.65 19.00 25.88
C VAL A 1242 -43.75 20.11 26.43
N ILE A 1243 -42.53 20.19 25.91
CA ILE A 1243 -41.55 21.22 26.28
C ILE A 1243 -41.39 22.16 25.11
N GLN A 1244 -41.59 23.46 25.34
CA GLN A 1244 -41.51 24.48 24.31
C GLN A 1244 -40.14 25.17 24.31
N ILE A 1245 -39.49 25.18 23.15
CA ILE A 1245 -38.14 25.71 22.93
C ILE A 1245 -38.28 27.04 22.18
N GLY A 1246 -38.17 28.13 22.94
CA GLY A 1246 -38.41 29.50 22.50
C GLY A 1246 -38.61 30.40 23.72
N THR A 1247 -38.39 31.70 23.58
CA THR A 1247 -38.48 32.67 24.69
C THR A 1247 -39.88 32.72 25.31
N LYS A 1248 -39.96 32.77 26.64
CA LYS A 1248 -41.07 33.47 27.31
C LYS A 1248 -40.99 34.95 26.94
N ASP A 1249 -42.17 35.58 26.85
CA ASP A 1249 -42.40 36.95 26.35
C ASP A 1249 -41.45 38.04 26.88
#